data_AF-H2S3Y0-F1
#
_entry.id   AF-H2S3Y0-F1
#
_cell.length_a   1.000
_cell.length_b   1.000
_cell.length_c   1.000
_cell.angle_alpha   90.00
_cell.angle_beta   90.00
_cell.angle_gamma   90.00
#
_symmetry.space_group_name_H-M   'P 1'
#
loop_
_entity.id
_entity.type
_entity.pdbx_description
1 polymer ?
#
loop_
_entity_poly.entity_id
_entity_poly.type
_entity_poly.pdbx_seq_one_letter_code
_entity_poly.pdbx_strand_id
1 'polypeptide(L)'
;MLSSDPPDIENILALNPRVKNHAQIMSTATKKKEKLYWKRNLDRSCDSCVKLENNFDDIKHTTLSERGALREALRCLKCVDAPCQKSCPTNLDIKSFITSISNKNYYAAARAILSDNPLGLTCGMVCPTSELCVGGCNLYASEEGPINIGGLQQFATEVFKKMGIAQIRSPDLPPACEMPESYHTTLALIGCGPASISCASFLGRLGYDKITIFEKQNYTGGLSTSEIPQFRLPSDAVQFEIDLMKDLGVKVVCEKGLGMKGMTLTSLKEEGFKAVFIGIGLPQANRAKIFNGLTMDQGFFTSKDFLPLVASASKKGMQGCCSLLPNLRGLVIILGAGDTAFDCATSALRCGAKRVYVCFRKGFTNIRAVPEEMELAKEEQCEFLPFLSPREVIMKNGRIAGLQFCRTEQTEEGDWLEDQEQVVRLKADYIISAFGSILSDPQVTAAMAPVKLNRWGTPEVDTDTMQTSEPWVFAGGDVAGLANTTVESVNDGKQAAWHIHRYIQSLYGHTVEPVPKLPLFYSAIDLVDISIAVCGIKFPNPFGLASAPPTTSAAMIRRAFEQGWGFAVTKTFGLDKDLVTNVSPRIVRGTTSGNLYGPGQGSFLNIELISEKTAAYWCQSVAELKKSFPTNVVISSIMCSYNKEDWTELAKMAEDSGADALELNLSCPHGMGERGMGLACGQDPVLVRNICRWVRAAVSIPFFAKLTPNVTNIVDIAKAAHEGGANGVTATNTVSGMMGLKADGAPWPSVGKGKRTTYGGVSGNAIRPIALRAVSAIARAIPGFPILATGGIDSADTGLQFLHAGASVLQVCSAVQNQDLTVIGDYCVGLKALLYLKSLNLNYWEGQSPPTEKHQKGKPVPKLEDLIGKNIPSFGPYLKKRKEALADYKKKLKDADKADMKEPASIRCSMVKQPIPAVKVEALIDEEMCINCGKCYMTCNDSGYQAIKFDPETHIPKVMDSCTGCTLCLSVCPIIDCIKMVTRKTPYEPKRGLPVSPVC
;
A
#
# COMPACT_ATOMS: atom_id res chain seq x y z
N MET A 1 -50.70 6.16 -21.13
CA MET A 1 -50.74 7.03 -19.94
C MET A 1 -49.34 7.56 -19.70
N LEU A 2 -49.16 8.84 -19.31
CA LEU A 2 -47.82 9.43 -19.11
C LEU A 2 -47.05 8.80 -17.94
N SER A 3 -47.77 8.39 -16.90
CA SER A 3 -47.24 7.78 -15.69
C SER A 3 -47.09 6.26 -15.79
N SER A 4 -47.18 5.69 -16.99
CA SER A 4 -47.03 4.26 -17.24
C SER A 4 -45.86 4.05 -18.17
N ASP A 5 -45.01 3.08 -17.84
CA ASP A 5 -43.92 2.69 -18.71
C ASP A 5 -44.48 2.10 -20.01
N PRO A 6 -43.99 2.53 -21.18
CA PRO A 6 -44.32 1.85 -22.42
C PRO A 6 -43.65 0.46 -22.46
N PRO A 7 -44.13 -0.47 -23.31
CA PRO A 7 -43.64 -1.85 -23.36
C PRO A 7 -42.10 -1.99 -23.46
N ASP A 8 -41.43 -1.09 -24.18
CA ASP A 8 -39.97 -1.12 -24.30
C ASP A 8 -39.25 -0.84 -22.97
N ILE A 9 -39.82 0.04 -22.14
CA ILE A 9 -39.28 0.34 -20.81
C ILE A 9 -39.65 -0.79 -19.85
N GLU A 10 -40.87 -1.34 -19.91
CA GLU A 10 -41.23 -2.53 -19.13
C GLU A 10 -40.27 -3.70 -19.40
N ASN A 11 -39.87 -3.89 -20.67
CA ASN A 11 -38.88 -4.88 -21.08
C ASN A 11 -37.48 -4.59 -20.52
N ILE A 12 -37.05 -3.31 -20.51
CA ILE A 12 -35.79 -2.92 -19.87
C ILE A 12 -35.83 -3.24 -18.37
N LEU A 13 -36.97 -2.98 -17.71
CA LEU A 13 -37.19 -3.18 -16.28
C LEU A 13 -37.46 -4.64 -15.87
N ALA A 14 -37.33 -5.61 -16.80
CA ALA A 14 -37.67 -7.01 -16.56
C ALA A 14 -36.95 -7.60 -15.32
N LEU A 15 -35.67 -7.27 -15.13
CA LEU A 15 -34.84 -7.73 -14.01
C LEU A 15 -34.78 -6.75 -12.84
N ASN A 16 -35.54 -5.65 -12.89
CA ASN A 16 -35.52 -4.66 -11.81
C ASN A 16 -36.06 -5.29 -10.52
N PRO A 17 -35.41 -5.08 -9.36
CA PRO A 17 -35.89 -5.65 -8.10
C PRO A 17 -37.34 -5.24 -7.80
N ARG A 18 -38.19 -6.23 -7.50
CA ARG A 18 -39.57 -6.03 -7.08
C ARG A 18 -39.86 -6.90 -5.86
N VAL A 19 -40.64 -6.37 -4.93
CA VAL A 19 -41.11 -7.13 -3.77
C VAL A 19 -41.98 -8.28 -4.27
N LYS A 20 -41.70 -9.50 -3.80
CA LYS A 20 -42.49 -10.69 -4.14
C LYS A 20 -43.59 -10.87 -3.10
N ASN A 21 -44.83 -11.05 -3.57
CA ASN A 21 -45.99 -11.25 -2.70
C ASN A 21 -46.24 -12.71 -2.33
N HIS A 22 -45.49 -13.64 -2.95
CA HIS A 22 -45.61 -15.08 -2.74
C HIS A 22 -44.22 -15.72 -2.73
N ALA A 23 -44.11 -16.87 -2.06
CA ALA A 23 -42.93 -17.71 -2.15
C ALA A 23 -42.76 -18.23 -3.60
N GLN A 24 -41.51 -18.34 -4.05
CA GLN A 24 -41.22 -18.92 -5.37
C GLN A 24 -41.16 -20.44 -5.31
N ILE A 25 -41.74 -21.10 -6.31
CA ILE A 25 -41.62 -22.55 -6.49
C ILE A 25 -40.54 -22.86 -7.53
N MET A 26 -39.51 -23.59 -7.12
CA MET A 26 -38.47 -24.12 -8.01
C MET A 26 -38.01 -25.48 -7.48
N SER A 27 -37.97 -26.49 -8.35
CA SER A 27 -37.52 -27.83 -7.96
C SER A 27 -36.03 -27.84 -7.60
N THR A 28 -35.62 -28.73 -6.69
CA THR A 28 -34.20 -28.98 -6.38
C THR A 28 -33.39 -29.34 -7.63
N ALA A 29 -33.99 -30.09 -8.57
CA ALA A 29 -33.35 -30.45 -9.82
C ALA A 29 -33.04 -29.22 -10.69
N THR A 30 -33.99 -28.29 -10.82
CA THR A 30 -33.79 -27.01 -11.51
C THR A 30 -32.70 -26.18 -10.84
N LYS A 31 -32.72 -26.08 -9.50
CA LYS A 31 -31.71 -25.33 -8.74
C LYS A 31 -30.29 -25.90 -8.88
N LYS A 32 -30.14 -27.23 -8.93
CA LYS A 32 -28.83 -27.86 -9.19
C LYS A 32 -28.26 -27.48 -10.55
N LYS A 33 -29.10 -27.41 -11.59
CA LYS A 33 -28.70 -26.97 -12.94
C LYS A 33 -28.33 -25.48 -12.96
N GLU A 34 -29.19 -24.63 -12.40
CA GLU A 34 -28.98 -23.17 -12.31
C GLU A 34 -27.70 -22.81 -11.53
N LYS A 35 -27.38 -23.55 -10.46
CA LYS A 35 -26.17 -23.33 -9.65
C LYS A 35 -24.87 -23.41 -10.47
N LEU A 36 -24.78 -24.33 -11.44
CA LEU A 36 -23.59 -24.47 -12.29
C LEU A 36 -23.43 -23.29 -13.25
N TYR A 37 -24.54 -22.70 -13.66
CA TYR A 37 -24.56 -21.55 -14.56
C TYR A 37 -23.97 -20.28 -13.92
N TRP A 38 -24.20 -20.07 -12.62
CA TRP A 38 -23.74 -18.86 -11.90
C TRP A 38 -22.43 -19.07 -11.11
N LYS A 39 -21.77 -20.21 -11.27
CA LYS A 39 -20.64 -20.65 -10.44
C LYS A 39 -19.42 -19.71 -10.58
N ARG A 40 -18.92 -19.16 -9.47
CA ARG A 40 -17.75 -18.24 -9.45
C ARG A 40 -16.47 -18.89 -8.94
N ASN A 41 -16.57 -19.66 -7.86
CA ASN A 41 -15.46 -20.36 -7.23
C ASN A 41 -15.21 -21.74 -7.87
N LEU A 42 -14.09 -22.37 -7.50
CA LEU A 42 -13.78 -23.73 -7.93
C LEU A 42 -14.94 -24.69 -7.62
N ASP A 43 -15.18 -25.61 -8.56
CA ASP A 43 -16.15 -26.67 -8.37
C ASP A 43 -15.50 -27.84 -7.65
N ARG A 44 -16.12 -28.29 -6.54
CA ARG A 44 -15.55 -29.35 -5.70
C ARG A 44 -15.60 -30.72 -6.37
N SER A 45 -16.42 -30.89 -7.40
CA SER A 45 -16.53 -32.10 -8.21
C SER A 45 -15.68 -32.08 -9.49
N CYS A 46 -14.81 -31.08 -9.66
CA CYS A 46 -13.93 -31.00 -10.82
C CYS A 46 -12.58 -31.63 -10.49
N ASP A 47 -12.35 -32.84 -11.00
CA ASP A 47 -11.15 -33.64 -10.70
C ASP A 47 -10.03 -33.44 -11.74
N SER A 48 -10.20 -32.49 -12.66
CA SER A 48 -9.25 -32.24 -13.76
C SER A 48 -8.58 -30.87 -13.60
N CYS A 49 -7.24 -30.86 -13.62
CA CYS A 49 -6.48 -29.62 -13.69
C CYS A 49 -6.83 -28.84 -14.97
N VAL A 50 -6.95 -27.52 -14.84
CA VAL A 50 -7.02 -26.61 -15.99
C VAL A 50 -5.71 -26.73 -16.77
N LYS A 51 -5.73 -26.59 -18.10
CA LYS A 51 -4.49 -26.58 -18.89
C LYS A 51 -3.67 -25.34 -18.54
N LEU A 52 -2.50 -25.55 -17.94
CA LEU A 52 -1.59 -24.48 -17.48
C LEU A 52 -0.25 -24.45 -18.23
N GLU A 53 -0.10 -25.25 -19.28
CA GLU A 53 1.12 -25.28 -20.09
C GLU A 53 1.48 -23.87 -20.59
N ASN A 54 2.72 -23.45 -20.35
CA ASN A 54 3.24 -22.11 -20.67
C ASN A 54 2.48 -20.93 -20.04
N ASN A 55 1.66 -21.16 -19.01
CA ASN A 55 0.94 -20.09 -18.32
C ASN A 55 1.70 -19.59 -17.07
N PHE A 56 2.34 -18.43 -17.21
CA PHE A 56 3.06 -17.74 -16.13
C PHE A 56 2.34 -16.48 -15.64
N ASP A 57 1.02 -16.38 -15.85
CA ASP A 57 0.22 -15.29 -15.30
C ASP A 57 0.23 -15.34 -13.76
N ASP A 58 0.13 -14.17 -13.12
CA ASP A 58 0.17 -14.05 -11.66
C ASP A 58 -0.92 -14.89 -10.97
N ILE A 59 -0.54 -15.85 -10.12
CA ILE A 59 -1.47 -16.71 -9.39
C ILE A 59 -1.69 -16.28 -7.94
N LYS A 60 -0.90 -15.35 -7.40
CA LYS A 60 -0.98 -14.94 -5.99
C LYS A 60 -2.39 -14.51 -5.60
N HIS A 61 -2.86 -14.97 -4.44
CA HIS A 61 -4.16 -14.56 -3.89
C HIS A 61 -4.11 -13.19 -3.23
N THR A 62 -2.91 -12.71 -2.92
CA THR A 62 -2.65 -11.46 -2.20
C THR A 62 -2.54 -10.23 -3.11
N THR A 63 -2.40 -10.36 -4.43
CA THR A 63 -2.30 -9.22 -5.37
C THR A 63 -3.54 -8.32 -5.28
N LEU A 64 -3.32 -7.00 -5.20
CA LEU A 64 -4.38 -5.99 -5.06
C LEU A 64 -4.39 -4.97 -6.21
N SER A 65 -5.60 -4.58 -6.63
CA SER A 65 -5.82 -3.32 -7.38
C SER A 65 -5.76 -2.13 -6.43
N GLU A 66 -5.65 -0.90 -6.94
CA GLU A 66 -5.83 0.31 -6.13
C GLU A 66 -7.13 0.27 -5.31
N ARG A 67 -8.25 -0.12 -5.95
CA ARG A 67 -9.53 -0.31 -5.25
C ARG A 67 -9.43 -1.30 -4.08
N GLY A 68 -8.75 -2.43 -4.28
CA GLY A 68 -8.54 -3.45 -3.26
C GLY A 68 -7.63 -2.95 -2.13
N ALA A 69 -6.50 -2.32 -2.50
CA ALA A 69 -5.52 -1.79 -1.58
C ALA A 69 -6.09 -0.68 -0.70
N LEU A 70 -6.85 0.28 -1.27
CA LEU A 70 -7.50 1.34 -0.48
C LEU A 70 -8.49 0.77 0.53
N ARG A 71 -9.31 -0.23 0.15
CA ARG A 71 -10.26 -0.86 1.06
C ARG A 71 -9.57 -1.58 2.21
N GLU A 72 -8.53 -2.36 1.90
CA GLU A 72 -7.79 -3.13 2.90
C GLU A 72 -6.96 -2.22 3.82
N ALA A 73 -6.36 -1.15 3.27
CA ALA A 73 -5.64 -0.16 4.06
C ALA A 73 -6.55 0.66 4.98
N LEU A 74 -7.79 0.95 4.55
CA LEU A 74 -8.81 1.58 5.40
C LEU A 74 -9.30 0.63 6.51
N ARG A 75 -9.32 -0.69 6.26
CA ARG A 75 -9.68 -1.70 7.26
C ARG A 75 -8.64 -1.85 8.36
N CYS A 76 -7.35 -1.67 8.03
CA CYS A 76 -6.26 -1.75 9.00
C CYS A 76 -6.44 -0.76 10.16
N LEU A 77 -6.33 -1.28 11.39
CA LEU A 77 -6.48 -0.52 12.63
C LEU A 77 -5.33 0.45 12.93
N LYS A 78 -4.19 0.33 12.23
CA LYS A 78 -3.00 1.19 12.40
C LYS A 78 -2.52 1.21 13.86
N CYS A 79 -2.39 0.01 14.42
CA CYS A 79 -2.12 -0.25 15.84
C CYS A 79 -0.85 0.46 16.34
N VAL A 80 -0.90 0.97 17.57
CA VAL A 80 0.30 1.36 18.33
C VAL A 80 1.10 0.11 18.69
N ASP A 81 2.43 0.24 18.70
CA ASP A 81 3.36 -0.85 19.03
C ASP A 81 3.03 -2.15 18.29
N ALA A 82 2.83 -2.01 16.97
CA ALA A 82 2.11 -3.00 16.18
C ALA A 82 2.78 -4.39 16.24
N PRO A 83 2.06 -5.45 16.65
CA PRO A 83 2.64 -6.79 16.71
C PRO A 83 3.05 -7.31 15.33
N CYS A 84 2.36 -6.90 14.27
CA CYS A 84 2.77 -7.24 12.91
C CYS A 84 4.16 -6.69 12.53
N GLN A 85 4.57 -5.54 13.07
CA GLN A 85 5.93 -4.99 12.88
C GLN A 85 6.95 -5.81 13.66
N LYS A 86 6.65 -6.19 14.90
CA LYS A 86 7.52 -7.04 15.74
C LYS A 86 7.74 -8.42 15.12
N SER A 87 6.73 -8.95 14.44
CA SER A 87 6.80 -10.22 13.72
C SER A 87 7.40 -10.09 12.30
N CYS A 88 7.79 -8.89 11.88
CA CYS A 88 8.45 -8.68 10.60
C CYS A 88 9.98 -8.72 10.80
N PRO A 89 10.73 -9.61 10.12
CA PRO A 89 12.18 -9.72 10.34
C PRO A 89 12.97 -8.44 10.03
N THR A 90 12.51 -7.59 9.11
CA THR A 90 13.14 -6.30 8.79
C THR A 90 12.59 -5.14 9.62
N ASN A 91 11.64 -5.41 10.53
CA ASN A 91 10.97 -4.45 11.40
C ASN A 91 10.26 -3.30 10.65
N LEU A 92 9.69 -3.60 9.47
CA LEU A 92 8.93 -2.63 8.66
C LEU A 92 7.87 -1.91 9.51
N ASP A 93 7.81 -0.57 9.42
CA ASP A 93 6.72 0.20 10.01
C ASP A 93 5.42 0.03 9.21
N ILE A 94 4.74 -1.09 9.48
CA ILE A 94 3.49 -1.50 8.84
C ILE A 94 2.36 -0.51 9.10
N LYS A 95 2.32 0.08 10.31
CA LYS A 95 1.35 1.11 10.64
C LYS A 95 1.48 2.29 9.68
N SER A 96 2.68 2.83 9.53
CA SER A 96 2.91 4.05 8.76
C SER A 96 2.73 3.84 7.25
N PHE A 97 3.26 2.76 6.67
CA PHE A 97 3.08 2.55 5.23
C PHE A 97 1.63 2.25 4.86
N ILE A 98 0.89 1.49 5.67
CA ILE A 98 -0.54 1.24 5.40
C ILE A 98 -1.37 2.51 5.60
N THR A 99 -1.03 3.35 6.58
CA THR A 99 -1.64 4.69 6.72
C THR A 99 -1.46 5.51 5.44
N SER A 100 -0.24 5.51 4.89
CA SER A 100 0.09 6.23 3.67
C SER A 100 -0.71 5.70 2.47
N ILE A 101 -0.87 4.38 2.32
CA ILE A 101 -1.74 3.79 1.28
C ILE A 101 -3.19 4.26 1.44
N SER A 102 -3.75 4.24 2.65
CA SER A 102 -5.13 4.68 2.89
C SER A 102 -5.37 6.16 2.56
N ASN A 103 -4.31 6.97 2.61
CA ASN A 103 -4.31 8.40 2.28
C ASN A 103 -3.97 8.68 0.81
N LYS A 104 -3.92 7.66 -0.05
CA LYS A 104 -3.47 7.73 -1.46
C LYS A 104 -2.03 8.23 -1.65
N ASN A 105 -1.19 8.04 -0.64
CA ASN A 105 0.22 8.39 -0.68
C ASN A 105 1.09 7.14 -0.88
N TYR A 106 1.13 6.68 -2.12
CA TYR A 106 1.83 5.45 -2.49
C TYR A 106 3.35 5.61 -2.43
N TYR A 107 3.86 6.83 -2.71
CA TYR A 107 5.28 7.13 -2.55
C TYR A 107 5.73 7.04 -1.10
N ALA A 108 5.03 7.68 -0.14
CA ALA A 108 5.44 7.57 1.27
C ALA A 108 5.36 6.13 1.79
N ALA A 109 4.36 5.36 1.34
CA ALA A 109 4.28 3.95 1.65
C ALA A 109 5.50 3.17 1.13
N ALA A 110 5.83 3.32 -0.15
CA ALA A 110 7.00 2.67 -0.76
C ALA A 110 8.31 3.13 -0.11
N ARG A 111 8.45 4.42 0.18
CA ARG A 111 9.60 5.00 0.89
C ARG A 111 9.78 4.38 2.28
N ALA A 112 8.70 4.23 3.06
CA ALA A 112 8.75 3.60 4.37
C ALA A 112 9.15 2.11 4.27
N ILE A 113 8.57 1.38 3.30
CA ILE A 113 8.91 -0.03 3.04
C ILE A 113 10.40 -0.16 2.67
N LEU A 114 10.86 0.61 1.67
CA LEU A 114 12.22 0.53 1.14
C LEU A 114 13.28 1.04 2.12
N SER A 115 12.89 1.87 3.09
CA SER A 115 13.80 2.34 4.15
C SER A 115 14.31 1.17 4.98
N ASP A 116 13.42 0.25 5.36
CA ASP A 116 13.78 -0.90 6.20
C ASP A 116 14.08 -2.17 5.42
N ASN A 117 13.53 -2.32 4.22
CA ASN A 117 13.68 -3.48 3.36
C ASN A 117 13.97 -3.07 1.90
N PRO A 118 15.24 -3.09 1.44
CA PRO A 118 15.61 -2.77 0.06
C PRO A 118 14.98 -3.68 -1.01
N LEU A 119 14.46 -4.86 -0.63
CA LEU A 119 13.71 -5.77 -1.50
C LEU A 119 12.22 -5.77 -1.15
N GLY A 120 11.68 -4.57 -0.92
CA GLY A 120 10.30 -4.37 -0.50
C GLY A 120 9.24 -4.92 -1.45
N LEU A 121 9.46 -4.85 -2.76
CA LEU A 121 8.53 -5.36 -3.76
C LEU A 121 8.56 -6.89 -3.80
N THR A 122 9.77 -7.47 -3.85
CA THR A 122 9.95 -8.93 -3.80
C THR A 122 9.31 -9.52 -2.56
N CYS A 123 9.64 -8.98 -1.38
CA CYS A 123 9.07 -9.44 -0.10
C CYS A 123 7.54 -9.28 -0.04
N GLY A 124 6.98 -8.21 -0.59
CA GLY A 124 5.52 -8.04 -0.67
C GLY A 124 4.83 -9.17 -1.45
N MET A 125 5.52 -9.77 -2.42
CA MET A 125 4.98 -10.85 -3.24
C MET A 125 5.20 -12.26 -2.66
N VAL A 126 6.32 -12.50 -1.98
CA VAL A 126 6.76 -13.87 -1.64
C VAL A 126 6.87 -14.16 -0.15
N CYS A 127 6.74 -13.17 0.73
CA CYS A 127 6.83 -13.42 2.17
C CYS A 127 5.76 -14.43 2.62
N PRO A 128 6.13 -15.44 3.42
CA PRO A 128 5.19 -16.35 4.06
C PRO A 128 4.48 -15.64 5.23
N THR A 129 3.61 -14.69 4.92
CA THR A 129 3.15 -13.69 5.90
C THR A 129 2.41 -14.28 7.10
N SER A 130 1.76 -15.44 6.94
CA SER A 130 1.00 -16.15 7.98
C SER A 130 1.86 -16.57 9.17
N GLU A 131 3.13 -16.91 8.93
CA GLU A 131 4.13 -17.22 9.96
C GLU A 131 4.92 -15.97 10.42
N LEU A 132 4.69 -14.82 9.77
CA LEU A 132 5.39 -13.56 10.01
C LEU A 132 4.41 -12.46 10.46
N CYS A 133 4.38 -11.34 9.74
CA CYS A 133 3.63 -10.14 10.11
C CYS A 133 2.11 -10.34 10.20
N VAL A 134 1.52 -11.22 9.38
CA VAL A 134 0.07 -11.48 9.38
C VAL A 134 -0.31 -12.39 10.54
N GLY A 135 0.55 -13.34 10.93
CA GLY A 135 0.36 -14.19 12.10
C GLY A 135 0.23 -13.40 13.42
N GLY A 136 0.94 -12.27 13.52
CA GLY A 136 0.84 -11.35 14.66
C GLY A 136 -0.26 -10.29 14.55
N CYS A 137 -1.08 -10.25 13.50
CA CYS A 137 -2.01 -9.14 13.28
C CYS A 137 -3.19 -9.14 14.27
N ASN A 138 -3.44 -8.02 14.97
CA ASN A 138 -4.57 -7.89 15.91
C ASN A 138 -5.95 -8.18 15.29
N LEU A 139 -6.14 -7.91 13.99
CA LEU A 139 -7.41 -8.19 13.31
C LEU A 139 -7.65 -9.69 13.09
N TYR A 140 -6.67 -10.55 13.36
CA TYR A 140 -6.92 -11.99 13.48
C TYR A 140 -8.01 -12.30 14.54
N ALA A 141 -8.18 -11.43 15.54
CA ALA A 141 -9.22 -11.54 16.56
C ALA A 141 -10.63 -11.10 16.10
N SER A 142 -10.83 -10.84 14.81
CA SER A 142 -12.12 -10.46 14.21
C SER A 142 -12.56 -11.47 13.15
N GLU A 143 -13.86 -11.57 12.89
CA GLU A 143 -14.43 -12.52 11.93
C GLU A 143 -13.95 -12.28 10.49
N GLU A 144 -13.64 -11.03 10.12
CA GLU A 144 -13.05 -10.69 8.83
C GLU A 144 -11.57 -11.09 8.68
N GLY A 145 -10.89 -11.43 9.77
CA GLY A 145 -9.52 -11.92 9.79
C GLY A 145 -8.43 -10.86 9.62
N PRO A 146 -7.15 -11.28 9.59
CA PRO A 146 -6.00 -10.38 9.59
C PRO A 146 -5.86 -9.60 8.28
N ILE A 147 -5.02 -8.57 8.26
CA ILE A 147 -4.77 -7.71 7.08
C ILE A 147 -3.90 -8.42 6.05
N ASN A 148 -4.20 -8.26 4.76
CA ASN A 148 -3.30 -8.65 3.67
C ASN A 148 -2.11 -7.66 3.55
N ILE A 149 -1.15 -7.80 4.46
CA ILE A 149 0.01 -6.90 4.57
C ILE A 149 0.92 -7.02 3.33
N GLY A 150 1.19 -8.25 2.87
CA GLY A 150 2.03 -8.50 1.69
C GLY A 150 1.47 -7.84 0.42
N GLY A 151 0.17 -8.00 0.15
CA GLY A 151 -0.49 -7.39 -0.99
C GLY A 151 -0.50 -5.85 -0.97
N LEU A 152 -0.62 -5.25 0.22
CA LEU A 152 -0.50 -3.79 0.40
C LEU A 152 0.93 -3.30 0.14
N GLN A 153 1.92 -4.03 0.65
CA GLN A 153 3.34 -3.76 0.40
C GLN A 153 3.69 -3.87 -1.09
N GLN A 154 3.22 -4.94 -1.76
CA GLN A 154 3.35 -5.13 -3.21
C GLN A 154 2.74 -3.94 -3.95
N PHE A 155 1.48 -3.59 -3.66
CA PHE A 155 0.79 -2.52 -4.38
C PHE A 155 1.54 -1.17 -4.32
N ALA A 156 1.94 -0.73 -3.12
CA ALA A 156 2.63 0.55 -2.97
C ALA A 156 3.97 0.59 -3.73
N THR A 157 4.75 -0.48 -3.63
CA THR A 157 6.05 -0.57 -4.30
C THR A 157 5.92 -0.75 -5.81
N GLU A 158 4.89 -1.43 -6.31
CA GLU A 158 4.57 -1.47 -7.75
C GLU A 158 4.22 -0.08 -8.30
N VAL A 159 3.42 0.70 -7.57
CA VAL A 159 3.11 2.08 -7.99
C VAL A 159 4.36 2.93 -8.03
N PHE A 160 5.25 2.84 -7.02
CA PHE A 160 6.52 3.55 -7.02
C PHE A 160 7.43 3.13 -8.20
N LYS A 161 7.53 1.84 -8.49
CA LYS A 161 8.20 1.34 -9.69
C LYS A 161 7.64 1.98 -10.97
N LYS A 162 6.32 2.11 -11.09
CA LYS A 162 5.67 2.78 -12.24
C LYS A 162 5.95 4.29 -12.30
N MET A 163 6.33 4.94 -11.18
CA MET A 163 6.77 6.35 -11.20
C MET A 163 8.14 6.51 -11.88
N GLY A 164 8.97 5.46 -11.91
CA GLY A 164 10.27 5.48 -12.59
C GLY A 164 11.30 6.42 -11.95
N ILE A 165 11.31 6.51 -10.62
CA ILE A 165 12.15 7.44 -9.86
C ILE A 165 13.32 6.67 -9.24
N ALA A 166 14.53 7.19 -9.44
CA ALA A 166 15.78 6.61 -8.90
C ALA A 166 15.92 6.81 -7.38
N GLN A 167 16.66 5.91 -6.74
CA GLN A 167 17.13 6.12 -5.37
C GLN A 167 18.24 7.17 -5.37
N ILE A 168 18.32 8.00 -4.32
CA ILE A 168 19.44 8.92 -4.11
C ILE A 168 20.09 8.65 -2.76
N ARG A 169 21.32 9.14 -2.61
CA ARG A 169 22.01 9.17 -1.32
C ARG A 169 21.28 10.10 -0.34
N SER A 170 21.38 9.81 0.96
CA SER A 170 20.80 10.66 2.00
C SER A 170 21.21 12.13 1.79
N PRO A 171 20.25 13.08 1.74
CA PRO A 171 20.54 14.50 1.60
C PRO A 171 21.37 15.08 2.75
N ASP A 172 21.36 14.41 3.92
CA ASP A 172 22.08 14.84 5.11
C ASP A 172 23.59 14.48 5.09
N LEU A 173 24.02 13.69 4.09
CA LEU A 173 25.42 13.31 3.98
C LEU A 173 26.25 14.38 3.25
N PRO A 174 27.52 14.59 3.62
CA PRO A 174 28.43 15.47 2.88
C PRO A 174 28.55 15.07 1.41
N PRO A 175 28.86 16.00 0.49
CA PRO A 175 29.21 15.68 -0.89
C PRO A 175 30.24 14.55 -0.97
N ALA A 176 30.18 13.72 -2.01
CA ALA A 176 31.03 12.53 -2.11
C ALA A 176 32.54 12.84 -2.03
N CYS A 177 32.97 14.00 -2.51
CA CYS A 177 34.37 14.46 -2.45
C CYS A 177 34.81 14.95 -1.06
N GLU A 178 33.88 15.19 -0.14
CA GLU A 178 34.13 15.66 1.23
C GLU A 178 33.99 14.52 2.26
N MET A 179 33.70 13.30 1.79
CA MET A 179 33.58 12.15 2.68
C MET A 179 34.96 11.75 3.24
N PRO A 180 35.02 11.29 4.51
CA PRO A 180 36.27 10.78 5.07
C PRO A 180 36.84 9.61 4.27
N GLU A 181 38.17 9.46 4.28
CA GLU A 181 38.88 8.40 3.56
C GLU A 181 38.34 6.99 3.88
N SER A 182 37.84 6.78 5.09
CA SER A 182 37.23 5.53 5.53
C SER A 182 36.06 5.07 4.63
N TYR A 183 35.33 5.99 4.01
CA TYR A 183 34.20 5.70 3.11
C TYR A 183 34.63 5.35 1.67
N HIS A 184 35.88 5.66 1.30
CA HIS A 184 36.47 5.29 0.01
C HIS A 184 37.18 3.93 0.03
N THR A 185 36.89 3.14 1.07
CA THR A 185 37.39 1.78 1.28
C THR A 185 36.75 0.81 0.29
N THR A 186 37.55 -0.08 -0.31
CA THR A 186 37.09 -1.12 -1.22
C THR A 186 36.42 -2.28 -0.48
N LEU A 187 35.17 -2.56 -0.84
CA LEU A 187 34.33 -3.61 -0.23
C LEU A 187 33.91 -4.64 -1.28
N ALA A 188 34.02 -5.92 -0.91
CA ALA A 188 33.59 -7.03 -1.75
C ALA A 188 32.39 -7.74 -1.13
N LEU A 189 31.39 -8.05 -1.94
CA LEU A 189 30.29 -8.94 -1.56
C LEU A 189 30.24 -10.10 -2.54
N ILE A 190 30.03 -11.32 -2.06
CA ILE A 190 30.03 -12.52 -2.89
C ILE A 190 28.62 -13.08 -3.00
N GLY A 191 28.14 -13.25 -4.23
CA GLY A 191 26.77 -13.62 -4.57
C GLY A 191 25.85 -12.40 -4.62
N CYS A 192 25.13 -12.20 -5.72
CA CYS A 192 24.16 -11.11 -5.91
C CYS A 192 22.73 -11.58 -5.58
N GLY A 193 22.56 -12.20 -4.42
CA GLY A 193 21.25 -12.57 -3.85
C GLY A 193 20.71 -11.53 -2.85
N PRO A 194 19.53 -11.79 -2.26
CA PRO A 194 18.85 -10.87 -1.33
C PRO A 194 19.74 -10.31 -0.20
N ALA A 195 20.57 -11.15 0.42
CA ALA A 195 21.43 -10.74 1.52
C ALA A 195 22.49 -9.70 1.09
N SER A 196 23.20 -9.96 -0.01
CA SER A 196 24.22 -9.04 -0.53
C SER A 196 23.60 -7.77 -1.12
N ILE A 197 22.44 -7.86 -1.79
CA ILE A 197 21.72 -6.68 -2.30
C ILE A 197 21.35 -5.76 -1.13
N SER A 198 20.83 -6.34 -0.04
CA SER A 198 20.51 -5.59 1.18
C SER A 198 21.77 -4.95 1.79
N CYS A 199 22.81 -5.75 2.03
CA CYS A 199 24.06 -5.29 2.63
C CYS A 199 24.69 -4.14 1.83
N ALA A 200 24.82 -4.31 0.50
CA ALA A 200 25.35 -3.29 -0.39
C ALA A 200 24.48 -2.03 -0.42
N SER A 201 23.15 -2.17 -0.39
CA SER A 201 22.23 -1.03 -0.35
C SER A 201 22.44 -0.19 0.92
N PHE A 202 22.51 -0.82 2.09
CA PHE A 202 22.72 -0.10 3.35
C PHE A 202 24.14 0.50 3.46
N LEU A 203 25.17 -0.18 2.95
CA LEU A 203 26.52 0.39 2.86
C LEU A 203 26.56 1.60 1.90
N GLY A 204 25.89 1.52 0.75
CA GLY A 204 25.76 2.64 -0.19
C GLY A 204 25.03 3.83 0.44
N ARG A 205 23.98 3.55 1.22
CA ARG A 205 23.25 4.59 1.99
C ARG A 205 24.11 5.26 3.04
N LEU A 206 24.97 4.51 3.74
CA LEU A 206 25.95 5.06 4.70
C LEU A 206 27.01 5.94 3.99
N GLY A 207 27.20 5.76 2.68
CA GLY A 207 28.05 6.60 1.85
C GLY A 207 29.32 5.93 1.34
N TYR A 208 29.45 4.61 1.46
CA TYR A 208 30.55 3.87 0.85
C TYR A 208 30.39 3.84 -0.68
N ASP A 209 31.42 4.25 -1.42
CA ASP A 209 31.35 4.43 -2.88
C ASP A 209 32.07 3.33 -3.70
N LYS A 210 32.91 2.52 -3.05
CA LYS A 210 33.65 1.40 -3.69
C LYS A 210 33.13 0.03 -3.28
N ILE A 211 31.85 -0.20 -3.55
CA ILE A 211 31.17 -1.47 -3.28
C ILE A 211 31.09 -2.30 -4.56
N THR A 212 31.60 -3.53 -4.53
CA THR A 212 31.50 -4.48 -5.67
C THR A 212 30.91 -5.81 -5.23
N ILE A 213 29.83 -6.22 -5.89
CA ILE A 213 29.25 -7.56 -5.76
C ILE A 213 29.81 -8.45 -6.87
N PHE A 214 30.35 -9.61 -6.51
CA PHE A 214 30.83 -10.65 -7.43
C PHE A 214 29.81 -11.78 -7.49
N GLU A 215 29.19 -11.98 -8.66
CA GLU A 215 28.17 -13.00 -8.90
C GLU A 215 28.73 -14.13 -9.77
N LYS A 216 28.52 -15.38 -9.33
CA LYS A 216 28.99 -16.59 -10.03
C LYS A 216 28.34 -16.74 -11.40
N GLN A 217 27.04 -16.45 -11.49
CA GLN A 217 26.24 -16.64 -12.69
C GLN A 217 26.30 -15.43 -13.62
N ASN A 218 25.70 -15.55 -14.80
CA ASN A 218 25.53 -14.44 -15.74
C ASN A 218 24.26 -13.59 -15.48
N TYR A 219 23.50 -13.93 -14.43
CA TYR A 219 22.31 -13.22 -13.99
C TYR A 219 22.43 -12.81 -12.52
N THR A 220 21.64 -11.82 -12.11
CA THR A 220 21.61 -11.27 -10.75
C THR A 220 20.29 -11.58 -10.04
N GLY A 221 20.24 -11.43 -8.71
CA GLY A 221 19.04 -11.61 -7.89
C GLY A 221 18.95 -12.94 -7.13
N GLY A 222 19.91 -13.84 -7.31
CA GLY A 222 19.94 -15.15 -6.61
C GLY A 222 18.68 -15.97 -6.87
N LEU A 223 18.17 -16.63 -5.81
CA LEU A 223 16.97 -17.50 -5.88
C LEU A 223 15.71 -16.76 -6.37
N SER A 224 15.59 -15.46 -6.09
CA SER A 224 14.49 -14.62 -6.58
C SER A 224 14.42 -14.60 -8.11
N THR A 225 15.57 -14.72 -8.78
CA THR A 225 15.67 -14.85 -10.23
C THR A 225 15.69 -16.30 -10.67
N SER A 226 16.51 -17.15 -10.05
CA SER A 226 16.78 -18.50 -10.56
C SER A 226 15.71 -19.55 -10.25
N GLU A 227 14.95 -19.41 -9.16
CA GLU A 227 14.11 -20.51 -8.68
C GLU A 227 12.67 -20.11 -8.39
N ILE A 228 12.43 -18.95 -7.77
CA ILE A 228 11.06 -18.51 -7.49
C ILE A 228 10.31 -18.33 -8.82
N PRO A 229 9.18 -19.01 -9.06
CA PRO A 229 8.54 -18.98 -10.37
C PRO A 229 8.03 -17.60 -10.78
N GLN A 230 8.05 -17.31 -12.09
CA GLN A 230 7.58 -16.04 -12.68
C GLN A 230 6.12 -15.71 -12.32
N PHE A 231 5.26 -16.71 -12.13
CA PHE A 231 3.86 -16.54 -11.73
C PHE A 231 3.67 -16.17 -10.25
N ARG A 232 4.72 -16.25 -9.43
CA ARG A 232 4.77 -15.73 -8.05
C ARG A 232 5.58 -14.45 -7.98
N LEU A 233 6.80 -14.45 -8.55
CA LEU A 233 7.71 -13.31 -8.54
C LEU A 233 8.18 -12.96 -9.97
N PRO A 234 7.64 -11.88 -10.55
CA PRO A 234 8.08 -11.38 -11.83
C PRO A 234 9.55 -10.91 -11.82
N SER A 235 10.30 -11.29 -12.85
CA SER A 235 11.72 -10.91 -13.02
C SER A 235 11.97 -9.39 -13.01
N ASP A 236 11.03 -8.61 -13.54
CA ASP A 236 11.11 -7.16 -13.57
C ASP A 236 10.91 -6.53 -12.18
N ALA A 237 10.37 -7.24 -11.20
CA ALA A 237 10.35 -6.79 -9.81
C ALA A 237 11.77 -6.85 -9.20
N VAL A 238 12.48 -7.95 -9.43
CA VAL A 238 13.86 -8.14 -8.95
C VAL A 238 14.81 -7.16 -9.62
N GLN A 239 14.67 -6.97 -10.94
CA GLN A 239 15.51 -6.03 -11.68
C GLN A 239 15.36 -4.59 -11.16
N PHE A 240 14.12 -4.17 -10.88
CA PHE A 240 13.83 -2.85 -10.30
C PHE A 240 14.57 -2.60 -8.99
N GLU A 241 14.61 -3.58 -8.07
CA GLU A 241 15.29 -3.43 -6.77
C GLU A 241 16.82 -3.41 -6.92
N ILE A 242 17.34 -4.17 -7.89
CA ILE A 242 18.77 -4.15 -8.24
C ILE A 242 19.15 -2.79 -8.83
N ASP A 243 18.31 -2.21 -9.67
CA ASP A 243 18.56 -0.89 -10.26
C ASP A 243 18.57 0.20 -9.19
N LEU A 244 17.64 0.16 -8.22
CA LEU A 244 17.67 1.07 -7.06
C LEU A 244 18.98 0.94 -6.27
N MET A 245 19.49 -0.27 -6.06
CA MET A 245 20.80 -0.47 -5.40
C MET A 245 21.94 0.13 -6.24
N LYS A 246 21.91 -0.04 -7.57
CA LYS A 246 22.92 0.51 -8.48
C LYS A 246 22.90 2.04 -8.53
N ASP A 247 21.76 2.68 -8.32
CA ASP A 247 21.67 4.15 -8.22
C ASP A 247 22.56 4.71 -7.09
N LEU A 248 22.87 3.90 -6.08
CA LEU A 248 23.81 4.25 -5.00
C LEU A 248 25.29 4.03 -5.37
N GLY A 249 25.59 3.65 -6.62
CA GLY A 249 26.96 3.42 -7.11
C GLY A 249 27.50 2.00 -6.92
N VAL A 250 26.68 1.05 -6.43
CA VAL A 250 27.08 -0.35 -6.26
C VAL A 250 27.36 -1.00 -7.61
N LYS A 251 28.54 -1.63 -7.74
CA LYS A 251 28.94 -2.36 -8.95
C LYS A 251 28.62 -3.83 -8.81
N VAL A 252 28.19 -4.47 -9.90
CA VAL A 252 27.98 -5.92 -9.96
C VAL A 252 28.81 -6.50 -11.10
N VAL A 253 29.62 -7.50 -10.79
CA VAL A 253 30.50 -8.22 -11.73
C VAL A 253 30.06 -9.68 -11.77
N CYS A 254 29.42 -10.07 -12.86
CA CYS A 254 28.96 -11.44 -13.10
C CYS A 254 30.12 -12.37 -13.53
N GLU A 255 29.84 -13.68 -13.57
CA GLU A 255 30.80 -14.73 -13.93
C GLU A 255 32.10 -14.75 -13.10
N LYS A 256 32.00 -14.31 -11.84
CA LYS A 256 33.09 -14.27 -10.86
C LYS A 256 32.55 -14.64 -9.47
N GLY A 257 33.14 -15.63 -8.81
CA GLY A 257 32.71 -16.06 -7.48
C GLY A 257 33.79 -16.86 -6.76
N LEU A 258 33.59 -17.14 -5.46
CA LEU A 258 34.54 -17.91 -4.65
C LEU A 258 34.83 -19.28 -5.27
N GLY A 259 36.10 -19.65 -5.32
CA GLY A 259 36.58 -20.89 -5.93
C GLY A 259 36.71 -20.84 -7.47
N MET A 260 36.25 -19.77 -8.14
CA MET A 260 36.39 -19.61 -9.59
C MET A 260 37.59 -18.74 -9.95
N LYS A 261 38.36 -19.14 -10.97
CA LYS A 261 39.48 -18.36 -11.52
C LYS A 261 40.46 -17.85 -10.44
N GLY A 262 40.67 -18.64 -9.38
CA GLY A 262 41.57 -18.30 -8.27
C GLY A 262 41.01 -17.35 -7.20
N MET A 263 39.76 -16.91 -7.29
CA MET A 263 39.16 -16.03 -6.26
C MET A 263 38.98 -16.77 -4.93
N THR A 264 39.63 -16.26 -3.89
CA THR A 264 39.54 -16.72 -2.50
C THR A 264 39.43 -15.52 -1.57
N LEU A 265 39.12 -15.73 -0.30
CA LEU A 265 39.19 -14.66 0.70
C LEU A 265 40.62 -14.08 0.77
N THR A 266 41.64 -14.93 0.81
CA THR A 266 43.05 -14.49 0.82
C THR A 266 43.38 -13.62 -0.40
N SER A 267 42.97 -14.02 -1.60
CA SER A 267 43.23 -13.22 -2.81
C SER A 267 42.51 -11.87 -2.77
N LEU A 268 41.27 -11.80 -2.25
CA LEU A 268 40.55 -10.53 -2.09
C LEU A 268 41.27 -9.62 -1.08
N LYS A 269 41.81 -10.18 -0.01
CA LYS A 269 42.61 -9.43 0.96
C LYS A 269 43.88 -8.87 0.33
N GLU A 270 44.56 -9.65 -0.51
CA GLU A 270 45.75 -9.25 -1.28
C GLU A 270 45.43 -8.19 -2.35
N GLU A 271 44.26 -8.26 -2.98
CA GLU A 271 43.73 -7.24 -3.91
C GLU A 271 43.36 -5.91 -3.18
N GLY A 272 43.42 -5.88 -1.85
CA GLY A 272 43.25 -4.68 -1.02
C GLY A 272 41.84 -4.45 -0.51
N PHE A 273 40.91 -5.40 -0.66
CA PHE A 273 39.58 -5.32 -0.05
C PHE A 273 39.70 -5.34 1.48
N LYS A 274 39.05 -4.39 2.15
CA LYS A 274 39.14 -4.27 3.63
C LYS A 274 38.04 -5.02 4.36
N ALA A 275 36.90 -5.27 3.72
CA ALA A 275 35.87 -6.14 4.27
C ALA A 275 35.18 -6.94 3.16
N VAL A 276 34.75 -8.15 3.51
CA VAL A 276 34.04 -9.09 2.63
C VAL A 276 32.72 -9.50 3.27
N PHE A 277 31.64 -9.49 2.50
CA PHE A 277 30.36 -10.12 2.88
C PHE A 277 30.09 -11.35 2.01
N ILE A 278 29.82 -12.50 2.63
CA ILE A 278 29.53 -13.77 1.95
C ILE A 278 28.00 -13.97 1.96
N GLY A 279 27.38 -13.82 0.80
CA GLY A 279 25.94 -14.00 0.58
C GLY A 279 25.64 -14.94 -0.59
N ILE A 280 26.42 -16.03 -0.72
CA ILE A 280 26.35 -16.98 -1.84
C ILE A 280 25.16 -17.95 -1.78
N GLY A 281 24.40 -17.94 -0.68
CA GLY A 281 23.33 -18.89 -0.41
C GLY A 281 23.83 -20.33 -0.26
N LEU A 282 22.97 -21.30 -0.57
CA LEU A 282 23.28 -22.74 -0.59
C LEU A 282 23.27 -23.24 -2.05
N PRO A 283 24.42 -23.31 -2.74
CA PRO A 283 24.43 -23.42 -4.20
C PRO A 283 24.12 -24.82 -4.74
N GLN A 284 24.33 -25.89 -3.96
CA GLN A 284 24.19 -27.27 -4.43
C GLN A 284 22.88 -27.92 -3.94
N ALA A 285 22.29 -28.81 -4.74
CA ALA A 285 21.13 -29.59 -4.31
C ALA A 285 21.53 -30.67 -3.28
N ASN A 286 20.64 -30.92 -2.31
CA ASN A 286 20.75 -32.06 -1.42
C ASN A 286 20.32 -33.35 -2.15
N ARG A 287 21.28 -34.08 -2.71
CA ARG A 287 21.02 -35.28 -3.53
C ARG A 287 21.11 -36.56 -2.69
N ALA A 288 20.04 -37.35 -2.69
CA ALA A 288 20.04 -38.68 -2.07
C ALA A 288 20.81 -39.71 -2.92
N LYS A 289 21.48 -40.66 -2.26
CA LYS A 289 22.32 -41.69 -2.89
C LYS A 289 21.56 -42.54 -3.94
N ILE A 290 20.27 -42.79 -3.71
CA ILE A 290 19.41 -43.57 -4.61
C ILE A 290 19.26 -42.95 -6.01
N PHE A 291 19.58 -41.66 -6.15
CA PHE A 291 19.50 -40.96 -7.43
C PHE A 291 20.86 -40.78 -8.10
N ASN A 292 21.94 -41.36 -7.56
CA ASN A 292 23.27 -41.26 -8.16
C ASN A 292 23.28 -41.90 -9.55
N GLY A 293 23.92 -41.24 -10.52
CA GLY A 293 24.00 -41.70 -11.92
C GLY A 293 22.78 -41.38 -12.78
N LEU A 294 21.67 -40.90 -12.21
CA LEU A 294 20.51 -40.47 -12.98
C LEU A 294 20.72 -39.10 -13.63
N THR A 295 20.20 -38.94 -14.84
CA THR A 295 20.35 -37.75 -15.68
C THR A 295 19.00 -37.13 -16.06
N MET A 296 19.03 -35.89 -16.56
CA MET A 296 17.83 -35.18 -17.05
C MET A 296 17.18 -35.90 -18.24
N ASP A 297 17.97 -36.48 -19.16
CA ASP A 297 17.47 -37.23 -20.31
C ASP A 297 16.71 -38.51 -19.93
N GLN A 298 17.04 -39.06 -18.77
CA GLN A 298 16.36 -40.21 -18.18
C GLN A 298 15.08 -39.82 -17.43
N GLY A 299 14.85 -38.53 -17.21
CA GLY A 299 13.68 -37.96 -16.53
C GLY A 299 13.92 -37.53 -15.08
N PHE A 300 15.16 -37.52 -14.60
CA PHE A 300 15.49 -37.11 -13.23
C PHE A 300 16.00 -35.67 -13.16
N PHE A 301 15.44 -34.89 -12.24
CA PHE A 301 15.91 -33.54 -11.94
C PHE A 301 16.08 -33.38 -10.42
N THR A 302 17.03 -32.55 -10.01
CA THR A 302 16.92 -31.87 -8.72
C THR A 302 16.19 -30.54 -8.92
N SER A 303 15.72 -29.91 -7.84
CA SER A 303 15.14 -28.56 -7.93
C SER A 303 16.12 -27.52 -8.49
N LYS A 304 17.42 -27.67 -8.19
CA LYS A 304 18.51 -26.82 -8.70
C LYS A 304 18.82 -27.06 -10.18
N ASP A 305 18.33 -28.15 -10.77
CA ASP A 305 18.34 -28.35 -12.22
C ASP A 305 17.05 -27.79 -12.85
N PHE A 306 15.89 -28.18 -12.30
CA PHE A 306 14.59 -27.96 -12.92
C PHE A 306 14.14 -26.50 -12.88
N LEU A 307 14.13 -25.87 -11.70
CA LEU A 307 13.58 -24.52 -11.55
C LEU A 307 14.37 -23.47 -12.34
N PRO A 308 15.73 -23.50 -12.38
CA PRO A 308 16.50 -22.59 -13.23
C PRO A 308 16.21 -22.72 -14.73
N LEU A 309 15.90 -23.93 -15.23
CA LEU A 309 15.49 -24.12 -16.63
C LEU A 309 14.13 -23.46 -16.90
N VAL A 310 13.16 -23.65 -15.99
CA VAL A 310 11.84 -23.02 -16.10
C VAL A 310 11.93 -21.50 -15.97
N ALA A 311 12.74 -21.01 -15.03
CA ALA A 311 12.99 -19.58 -14.82
C ALA A 311 13.61 -18.97 -16.08
N SER A 312 14.67 -19.56 -16.63
CA SER A 312 15.34 -19.06 -17.84
C SER A 312 14.41 -19.01 -19.05
N ALA A 313 13.49 -19.98 -19.18
CA ALA A 313 12.50 -20.00 -20.25
C ALA A 313 11.33 -19.02 -20.06
N SER A 314 11.00 -18.65 -18.82
CA SER A 314 9.81 -17.83 -18.50
C SER A 314 10.12 -16.37 -18.13
N LYS A 315 11.33 -16.09 -17.63
CA LYS A 315 11.78 -14.78 -17.18
C LYS A 315 12.57 -14.08 -18.28
N LYS A 316 11.94 -13.10 -18.90
CA LYS A 316 12.58 -12.28 -19.95
C LYS A 316 13.74 -11.48 -19.34
N GLY A 317 14.90 -11.50 -20.01
CA GLY A 317 16.09 -10.76 -19.58
C GLY A 317 16.99 -11.48 -18.58
N MET A 318 16.64 -12.69 -18.13
CA MET A 318 17.50 -13.49 -17.25
C MET A 318 18.73 -14.06 -17.97
N GLN A 319 18.59 -14.53 -19.21
CA GLN A 319 19.71 -14.99 -20.05
C GLN A 319 19.58 -14.45 -21.48
N GLY A 320 20.70 -14.21 -22.15
CA GLY A 320 20.75 -13.67 -23.52
C GLY A 320 20.37 -14.65 -24.64
N CYS A 321 20.14 -15.94 -24.32
CA CYS A 321 19.71 -16.98 -25.27
C CYS A 321 18.29 -17.46 -24.96
N CYS A 322 17.50 -17.79 -26.00
CA CYS A 322 16.15 -18.33 -25.85
C CYS A 322 16.19 -19.75 -25.25
N SER A 323 16.12 -19.86 -23.92
CA SER A 323 16.01 -21.16 -23.26
C SER A 323 14.64 -21.78 -23.54
N LEU A 324 14.63 -23.05 -23.95
CA LEU A 324 13.40 -23.80 -24.18
C LEU A 324 12.80 -24.28 -22.86
N LEU A 325 11.49 -24.14 -22.72
CA LEU A 325 10.77 -24.66 -21.56
C LEU A 325 10.89 -26.21 -21.51
N PRO A 326 11.20 -26.81 -20.34
CA PRO A 326 11.23 -28.26 -20.19
C PRO A 326 9.92 -28.91 -20.66
N ASN A 327 10.01 -30.06 -21.34
CA ASN A 327 8.87 -30.75 -21.91
C ASN A 327 8.51 -32.00 -21.08
N LEU A 328 7.73 -31.82 -20.02
CA LEU A 328 7.40 -32.89 -19.08
C LEU A 328 6.07 -33.56 -19.46
N ARG A 329 6.06 -34.43 -20.47
CA ARG A 329 4.84 -35.19 -20.85
C ARG A 329 4.69 -36.46 -20.04
N GLY A 330 3.70 -36.49 -19.14
CA GLY A 330 3.37 -37.70 -18.37
C GLY A 330 3.13 -37.43 -16.89
N LEU A 331 3.47 -38.42 -16.07
CA LEU A 331 3.33 -38.40 -14.61
C LEU A 331 4.63 -37.90 -13.97
N VAL A 332 4.53 -36.88 -13.12
CA VAL A 332 5.69 -36.30 -12.42
C VAL A 332 5.58 -36.57 -10.93
N ILE A 333 6.65 -37.09 -10.32
CA ILE A 333 6.78 -37.18 -8.87
C ILE A 333 7.69 -36.06 -8.39
N ILE A 334 7.22 -35.30 -7.41
CA ILE A 334 8.00 -34.31 -6.66
C ILE A 334 8.27 -34.88 -5.27
N LEU A 335 9.53 -34.84 -4.83
CA LEU A 335 9.94 -35.35 -3.53
C LEU A 335 10.28 -34.21 -2.59
N GLY A 336 9.44 -33.96 -1.58
CA GLY A 336 9.64 -32.89 -0.60
C GLY A 336 8.32 -32.26 -0.14
N ALA A 337 8.41 -31.41 0.89
CA ALA A 337 7.26 -30.71 1.49
C ALA A 337 7.61 -29.30 2.00
N GLY A 338 8.61 -28.65 1.39
CA GLY A 338 8.91 -27.22 1.61
C GLY A 338 8.61 -26.41 0.35
N ASP A 339 8.81 -25.09 0.39
CA ASP A 339 8.47 -24.16 -0.70
C ASP A 339 8.97 -24.63 -2.07
N THR A 340 10.24 -25.06 -2.13
CA THR A 340 10.86 -25.61 -3.34
C THR A 340 10.06 -26.76 -3.96
N ALA A 341 9.44 -27.62 -3.16
CA ALA A 341 8.65 -28.74 -3.66
C ALA A 341 7.35 -28.26 -4.32
N PHE A 342 6.66 -27.29 -3.71
CA PHE A 342 5.42 -26.74 -4.25
C PHE A 342 5.66 -25.88 -5.50
N ASP A 343 6.76 -25.13 -5.54
CA ASP A 343 7.22 -24.43 -6.75
C ASP A 343 7.57 -25.42 -7.88
N CYS A 344 8.25 -26.54 -7.56
CA CYS A 344 8.52 -27.59 -8.55
C CYS A 344 7.21 -28.20 -9.06
N ALA A 345 6.24 -28.45 -8.19
CA ALA A 345 4.96 -29.06 -8.53
C ALA A 345 4.15 -28.18 -9.50
N THR A 346 3.97 -26.91 -9.15
CA THR A 346 3.21 -25.93 -9.96
C THR A 346 3.95 -25.60 -11.27
N SER A 347 5.28 -25.55 -11.26
CA SER A 347 6.10 -25.35 -12.46
C SER A 347 6.08 -26.56 -13.41
N ALA A 348 5.98 -27.79 -12.89
CA ALA A 348 5.82 -28.98 -13.72
C ALA A 348 4.54 -28.95 -14.56
N LEU A 349 3.44 -28.39 -14.02
CA LEU A 349 2.20 -28.18 -14.78
C LEU A 349 2.41 -27.19 -15.95
N ARG A 350 3.23 -26.15 -15.77
CA ARG A 350 3.59 -25.21 -16.86
C ARG A 350 4.43 -25.88 -17.94
N CYS A 351 5.20 -26.90 -17.57
CA CYS A 351 6.01 -27.72 -18.49
C CYS A 351 5.20 -28.79 -19.25
N GLY A 352 3.89 -28.88 -19.02
CA GLY A 352 2.99 -29.82 -19.70
C GLY A 352 2.73 -31.14 -18.97
N ALA A 353 3.06 -31.23 -17.68
CA ALA A 353 2.77 -32.40 -16.86
C ALA A 353 1.29 -32.77 -16.91
N LYS A 354 0.99 -34.06 -17.12
CA LYS A 354 -0.39 -34.56 -17.13
C LYS A 354 -0.95 -34.66 -15.71
N ARG A 355 -0.12 -35.05 -14.76
CA ARG A 355 -0.44 -35.15 -13.33
C ARG A 355 0.83 -35.04 -12.51
N VAL A 356 0.72 -34.41 -11.35
CA VAL A 356 1.83 -34.19 -10.42
C VAL A 356 1.48 -34.82 -9.08
N TYR A 357 2.39 -35.64 -8.56
CA TYR A 357 2.33 -36.21 -7.21
C TYR A 357 3.40 -35.55 -6.35
N VAL A 358 3.01 -34.94 -5.24
CA VAL A 358 3.89 -34.42 -4.21
C VAL A 358 3.98 -35.47 -3.11
N CYS A 359 5.11 -36.19 -3.08
CA CYS A 359 5.36 -37.27 -2.13
C CYS A 359 6.29 -36.79 -1.02
N PHE A 360 5.95 -37.12 0.23
CA PHE A 360 6.75 -36.71 1.39
C PHE A 360 6.74 -37.77 2.49
N ARG A 361 7.86 -37.87 3.19
CA ARG A 361 8.17 -38.93 4.18
C ARG A 361 7.49 -38.77 5.55
N LYS A 362 6.56 -37.83 5.70
CA LYS A 362 5.85 -37.51 6.96
C LYS A 362 4.37 -37.27 6.68
N GLY A 363 3.60 -36.86 7.69
CA GLY A 363 2.19 -36.50 7.54
C GLY A 363 1.95 -35.10 6.99
N PHE A 364 0.69 -34.79 6.65
CA PHE A 364 0.28 -33.44 6.20
C PHE A 364 0.56 -32.35 7.22
N THR A 365 0.45 -32.66 8.52
CA THR A 365 0.76 -31.73 9.62
C THR A 365 2.25 -31.38 9.72
N ASN A 366 3.11 -32.05 8.95
CA ASN A 366 4.55 -31.83 8.92
C ASN A 366 5.02 -31.13 7.63
N ILE A 367 4.10 -30.64 6.80
CA ILE A 367 4.44 -29.78 5.66
C ILE A 367 5.14 -28.53 6.22
N ARG A 368 6.29 -28.19 5.63
CA ARG A 368 7.12 -27.04 6.06
C ARG A 368 6.75 -25.75 5.35
N ALA A 369 6.23 -25.86 4.13
CA ALA A 369 5.73 -24.69 3.41
C ALA A 369 4.50 -24.15 4.12
N VAL A 370 4.30 -22.84 4.04
CA VAL A 370 3.12 -22.20 4.63
C VAL A 370 1.83 -22.61 3.90
N PRO A 371 0.66 -22.55 4.58
CA PRO A 371 -0.61 -22.95 3.98
C PRO A 371 -0.91 -22.26 2.66
N GLU A 372 -0.52 -21.00 2.48
CA GLU A 372 -0.75 -20.24 1.26
C GLU A 372 0.00 -20.82 0.06
N GLU A 373 1.21 -21.35 0.27
CA GLU A 373 2.03 -21.96 -0.78
C GLU A 373 1.48 -23.35 -1.15
N MET A 374 1.07 -24.13 -0.15
CA MET A 374 0.41 -25.41 -0.37
C MET A 374 -0.92 -25.25 -1.12
N GLU A 375 -1.70 -24.22 -0.81
CA GLU A 375 -3.00 -23.98 -1.44
C GLU A 375 -2.88 -23.77 -2.95
N LEU A 376 -1.80 -23.12 -3.43
CA LEU A 376 -1.55 -22.96 -4.88
C LEU A 376 -1.47 -24.31 -5.60
N ALA A 377 -0.66 -25.24 -5.08
CA ALA A 377 -0.53 -26.57 -5.69
C ALA A 377 -1.84 -27.38 -5.59
N LYS A 378 -2.58 -27.21 -4.48
CA LYS A 378 -3.87 -27.88 -4.26
C LYS A 378 -4.97 -27.39 -5.19
N GLU A 379 -5.11 -26.07 -5.38
CA GLU A 379 -6.07 -25.50 -6.32
C GLU A 379 -5.81 -25.96 -7.76
N GLU A 380 -4.54 -26.15 -8.10
CA GLU A 380 -4.06 -26.69 -9.37
C GLU A 380 -4.09 -28.24 -9.45
N GLN A 381 -4.76 -28.90 -8.50
CA GLN A 381 -5.01 -30.35 -8.51
C GLN A 381 -3.73 -31.21 -8.48
N CYS A 382 -2.68 -30.74 -7.80
CA CYS A 382 -1.57 -31.63 -7.42
C CYS A 382 -2.06 -32.62 -6.36
N GLU A 383 -1.62 -33.88 -6.48
CA GLU A 383 -1.94 -34.94 -5.54
C GLU A 383 -0.89 -35.03 -4.44
N PHE A 384 -1.31 -35.21 -3.20
CA PHE A 384 -0.42 -35.24 -2.05
C PHE A 384 -0.38 -36.65 -1.46
N LEU A 385 0.81 -37.26 -1.43
CA LEU A 385 1.03 -38.62 -0.95
C LEU A 385 1.95 -38.59 0.28
N PRO A 386 1.38 -38.52 1.51
CA PRO A 386 2.16 -38.49 2.74
C PRO A 386 2.73 -39.87 3.08
N PHE A 387 3.62 -39.89 4.06
CA PHE A 387 4.20 -41.11 4.66
C PHE A 387 4.96 -42.01 3.68
N LEU A 388 5.63 -41.45 2.69
CA LEU A 388 6.39 -42.20 1.68
C LEU A 388 7.86 -41.79 1.65
N SER A 389 8.75 -42.75 1.92
CA SER A 389 10.20 -42.60 1.76
C SER A 389 10.68 -43.32 0.49
N PRO A 390 11.45 -42.66 -0.38
CA PRO A 390 11.85 -43.25 -1.66
C PRO A 390 12.93 -44.32 -1.49
N ARG A 391 12.78 -45.45 -2.17
CA ARG A 391 13.64 -46.64 -2.01
C ARG A 391 14.38 -47.02 -3.28
N GLU A 392 13.68 -47.14 -4.41
CA GLU A 392 14.27 -47.64 -5.67
C GLU A 392 13.63 -46.98 -6.89
N VAL A 393 14.46 -46.45 -7.80
CA VAL A 393 14.00 -45.89 -9.08
C VAL A 393 13.83 -47.01 -10.09
N ILE A 394 12.63 -47.14 -10.65
CA ILE A 394 12.30 -48.17 -11.62
C ILE A 394 12.63 -47.64 -13.01
N MET A 395 13.61 -48.25 -13.68
CA MET A 395 14.06 -47.89 -15.02
C MET A 395 13.52 -48.87 -16.08
N LYS A 396 13.12 -48.35 -17.24
CA LYS A 396 12.70 -49.15 -18.40
C LYS A 396 13.16 -48.48 -19.69
N ASN A 397 13.83 -49.22 -20.56
CA ASN A 397 14.38 -48.71 -21.84
C ASN A 397 15.21 -47.42 -21.68
N GLY A 398 16.02 -47.35 -20.61
CA GLY A 398 16.86 -46.19 -20.33
C GLY A 398 16.11 -44.94 -19.83
N ARG A 399 14.82 -45.03 -19.46
CA ARG A 399 14.05 -43.94 -18.85
C ARG A 399 13.38 -44.36 -17.56
N ILE A 400 13.05 -43.38 -16.71
CA ILE A 400 12.25 -43.62 -15.52
C ILE A 400 10.85 -44.12 -15.93
N ALA A 401 10.39 -45.18 -15.24
CA ALA A 401 9.05 -45.73 -15.38
C ALA A 401 8.27 -45.73 -14.05
N GLY A 402 8.93 -45.39 -12.94
CA GLY A 402 8.31 -45.24 -11.63
C GLY A 402 9.30 -45.12 -10.49
N LEU A 403 8.77 -44.97 -9.29
CA LEU A 403 9.51 -44.92 -8.03
C LEU A 403 8.84 -45.85 -7.02
N GLN A 404 9.64 -46.74 -6.42
CA GLN A 404 9.23 -47.56 -5.29
C GLN A 404 9.52 -46.80 -3.99
N PHE A 405 8.54 -46.80 -3.10
CA PHE A 405 8.61 -46.21 -1.77
C PHE A 405 8.41 -47.28 -0.70
N CYS A 406 8.92 -47.04 0.50
CA CYS A 406 8.48 -47.67 1.74
C CYS A 406 7.57 -46.70 2.51
N ARG A 407 6.60 -47.25 3.25
CA ARG A 407 5.78 -46.47 4.17
C ARG A 407 6.63 -45.99 5.34
N THR A 408 6.36 -44.78 5.80
CA THR A 408 6.93 -44.24 7.04
C THR A 408 5.86 -44.08 8.11
N GLU A 409 6.23 -44.23 9.37
CA GLU A 409 5.34 -43.91 10.49
C GLU A 409 6.10 -43.32 11.67
N GLN A 410 5.36 -42.70 12.58
CA GLN A 410 5.90 -42.08 13.79
C GLN A 410 5.62 -42.98 14.99
N THR A 411 6.66 -43.27 15.77
CA THR A 411 6.57 -44.00 17.04
C THR A 411 5.93 -43.15 18.14
N GLU A 412 5.57 -43.75 19.27
CA GLU A 412 5.07 -43.01 20.44
C GLU A 412 6.12 -42.03 20.98
N GLU A 413 7.41 -42.34 20.84
CA GLU A 413 8.52 -41.44 21.22
C GLU A 413 8.75 -40.30 20.22
N GLY A 414 8.10 -40.34 19.05
CA GLY A 414 8.19 -39.30 18.03
C GLY A 414 9.24 -39.54 16.95
N ASP A 415 9.97 -40.65 17.01
CA ASP A 415 10.92 -41.08 15.99
C ASP A 415 10.22 -41.57 14.72
N TRP A 416 10.90 -41.46 13.58
CA TRP A 416 10.36 -41.86 12.28
C TRP A 416 10.99 -43.17 11.83
N LEU A 417 10.15 -44.18 11.58
CA LEU A 417 10.55 -45.50 11.08
C LEU A 417 10.13 -45.68 9.62
N GLU A 418 10.88 -46.51 8.90
CA GLU A 418 10.56 -46.96 7.54
C GLU A 418 10.18 -48.44 7.57
N ASP A 419 8.94 -48.74 7.22
CA ASP A 419 8.46 -50.12 7.07
C ASP A 419 8.90 -50.67 5.71
N GLN A 420 9.83 -51.61 5.73
CA GLN A 420 10.42 -52.20 4.54
C GLN A 420 9.50 -53.20 3.84
N GLU A 421 8.45 -53.69 4.50
CA GLU A 421 7.47 -54.64 3.97
C GLU A 421 6.31 -53.90 3.27
N GLN A 422 5.92 -52.74 3.80
CA GLN A 422 4.87 -51.90 3.22
C GLN A 422 5.39 -51.03 2.08
N VAL A 423 5.41 -51.59 0.86
CA VAL A 423 5.92 -50.92 -0.34
C VAL A 423 4.82 -50.34 -1.23
N VAL A 424 5.09 -49.17 -1.83
CA VAL A 424 4.25 -48.55 -2.85
C VAL A 424 5.06 -48.37 -4.13
N ARG A 425 4.53 -48.84 -5.27
CA ARG A 425 5.14 -48.63 -6.59
C ARG A 425 4.31 -47.61 -7.37
N LEU A 426 4.80 -46.38 -7.44
CA LEU A 426 4.14 -45.30 -8.15
C LEU A 426 4.71 -45.15 -9.55
N LYS A 427 3.85 -45.21 -10.58
CA LYS A 427 4.25 -44.96 -11.97
C LYS A 427 4.59 -43.49 -12.17
N ALA A 428 5.70 -43.23 -12.83
CA ALA A 428 6.17 -41.88 -13.14
C ALA A 428 7.07 -41.91 -14.38
N ASP A 429 7.03 -40.81 -15.14
CA ASP A 429 7.94 -40.56 -16.25
C ASP A 429 9.08 -39.63 -15.82
N TYR A 430 8.82 -38.80 -14.81
CA TYR A 430 9.78 -37.84 -14.27
C TYR A 430 9.80 -37.85 -12.74
N ILE A 431 10.99 -37.62 -12.17
CA ILE A 431 11.20 -37.47 -10.74
C ILE A 431 11.96 -36.16 -10.50
N ILE A 432 11.44 -35.30 -9.64
CA ILE A 432 12.07 -34.04 -9.22
C ILE A 432 12.34 -34.09 -7.72
N SER A 433 13.61 -34.09 -7.33
CA SER A 433 14.03 -34.07 -5.93
C SER A 433 14.13 -32.64 -5.40
N ALA A 434 13.34 -32.31 -4.37
CA ALA A 434 13.28 -31.01 -3.71
C ALA A 434 13.61 -31.12 -2.21
N PHE A 435 14.70 -31.81 -1.87
CA PHE A 435 15.14 -32.03 -0.49
C PHE A 435 15.87 -30.85 0.16
N GLY A 436 15.92 -29.72 -0.53
CA GLY A 436 16.64 -28.52 -0.12
C GLY A 436 18.03 -28.44 -0.74
N SER A 437 18.80 -27.48 -0.25
CA SER A 437 20.12 -27.14 -0.80
C SER A 437 21.16 -27.17 0.31
N ILE A 438 22.43 -27.35 -0.05
CA ILE A 438 23.57 -27.45 0.85
C ILE A 438 24.78 -26.72 0.26
N LEU A 439 25.80 -26.52 1.09
CA LEU A 439 27.14 -26.13 0.68
C LEU A 439 28.04 -27.36 0.74
N SER A 440 28.44 -27.89 -0.42
CA SER A 440 29.21 -29.15 -0.48
C SER A 440 30.40 -29.13 -1.43
N ASP A 441 30.59 -28.06 -2.22
CA ASP A 441 31.71 -27.94 -3.15
C ASP A 441 33.03 -27.65 -2.39
N PRO A 442 34.01 -28.58 -2.41
CA PRO A 442 35.26 -28.42 -1.69
C PRO A 442 36.09 -27.22 -2.16
N GLN A 443 35.94 -26.78 -3.42
CA GLN A 443 36.68 -25.63 -3.92
C GLN A 443 36.14 -24.32 -3.32
N VAL A 444 34.82 -24.24 -3.14
CA VAL A 444 34.16 -23.08 -2.53
C VAL A 444 34.48 -23.01 -1.04
N THR A 445 34.44 -24.14 -0.32
CA THR A 445 34.79 -24.17 1.11
C THR A 445 36.27 -23.87 1.34
N ALA A 446 37.17 -24.41 0.51
CA ALA A 446 38.59 -24.08 0.56
C ALA A 446 38.86 -22.59 0.26
N ALA A 447 38.10 -21.99 -0.67
CA ALA A 447 38.22 -20.56 -0.98
C ALA A 447 37.77 -19.63 0.17
N MET A 448 37.04 -20.16 1.16
CA MET A 448 36.63 -19.44 2.38
C MET A 448 37.61 -19.60 3.55
N ALA A 449 38.67 -20.40 3.42
CA ALA A 449 39.68 -20.49 4.47
C ALA A 449 40.31 -19.09 4.75
N PRO A 450 40.58 -18.73 6.02
CA PRO A 450 40.54 -19.55 7.23
C PRO A 450 39.24 -19.44 8.05
N VAL A 451 38.12 -18.99 7.47
CA VAL A 451 36.83 -18.87 8.19
C VAL A 451 36.42 -20.23 8.77
N LYS A 452 36.09 -20.25 10.07
CA LYS A 452 35.58 -21.44 10.75
C LYS A 452 34.21 -21.83 10.20
N LEU A 453 34.04 -23.11 9.92
CA LEU A 453 32.75 -23.70 9.55
C LEU A 453 32.16 -24.41 10.78
N ASN A 454 30.85 -24.32 10.94
CA ASN A 454 30.12 -25.00 12.01
C ASN A 454 29.89 -26.50 11.67
N ARG A 455 29.20 -27.22 12.56
CA ARG A 455 28.86 -28.65 12.38
C ARG A 455 28.04 -28.98 11.13
N TRP A 456 27.39 -27.99 10.54
CA TRP A 456 26.57 -28.13 9.32
C TRP A 456 27.34 -27.81 8.04
N GLY A 457 28.64 -27.46 8.15
CA GLY A 457 29.48 -27.13 7.00
C GLY A 457 29.26 -25.73 6.45
N THR A 458 28.55 -24.86 7.18
CA THR A 458 28.36 -23.45 6.83
C THR A 458 29.25 -22.53 7.68
N PRO A 459 29.58 -21.30 7.22
CA PRO A 459 30.34 -20.33 8.01
C PRO A 459 29.71 -20.10 9.39
N GLU A 460 30.53 -20.20 10.43
CA GLU A 460 30.13 -19.80 11.78
C GLU A 460 30.12 -18.28 11.87
N VAL A 461 29.00 -17.72 12.32
CA VAL A 461 28.80 -16.28 12.49
C VAL A 461 28.28 -15.97 13.88
N ASP A 462 28.66 -14.80 14.39
CA ASP A 462 28.01 -14.18 15.54
C ASP A 462 26.62 -13.66 15.11
N THR A 463 25.57 -14.05 15.83
CA THR A 463 24.17 -13.80 15.44
C THR A 463 23.73 -12.34 15.59
N ASP A 464 24.45 -11.54 16.36
CA ASP A 464 24.14 -10.12 16.55
C ASP A 464 24.89 -9.24 15.54
N THR A 465 26.06 -9.68 15.09
CA THR A 465 26.96 -8.89 14.24
C THR A 465 27.08 -9.39 12.82
N MET A 466 26.71 -10.64 12.56
CA MET A 466 26.95 -11.38 11.31
C MET A 466 28.44 -11.55 10.96
N GLN A 467 29.33 -11.30 11.92
CA GLN A 467 30.77 -11.42 11.76
C GLN A 467 31.20 -12.89 11.88
N THR A 468 32.14 -13.32 11.04
CA THR A 468 32.72 -14.67 11.11
C THR A 468 33.87 -14.73 12.12
N SER A 469 34.60 -15.85 12.17
CA SER A 469 35.87 -15.94 12.93
C SER A 469 36.95 -14.96 12.46
N GLU A 470 36.83 -14.43 11.24
CA GLU A 470 37.72 -13.42 10.67
C GLU A 470 37.07 -12.03 10.79
N PRO A 471 37.70 -11.05 11.50
CA PRO A 471 37.04 -9.77 11.80
C PRO A 471 36.59 -8.94 10.59
N TRP A 472 37.23 -9.17 9.44
CA TRP A 472 36.98 -8.47 8.19
C TRP A 472 36.01 -9.21 7.26
N VAL A 473 35.51 -10.38 7.68
CA VAL A 473 34.61 -11.23 6.89
C VAL A 473 33.31 -11.44 7.64
N PHE A 474 32.21 -11.19 6.94
CA PHE A 474 30.83 -11.29 7.42
C PHE A 474 30.07 -12.25 6.50
N ALA A 475 29.00 -12.87 6.99
CA ALA A 475 28.14 -13.74 6.17
C ALA A 475 26.67 -13.64 6.59
N GLY A 476 25.76 -13.83 5.64
CA GLY A 476 24.32 -13.72 5.90
C GLY A 476 23.45 -14.34 4.80
N GLY A 477 22.16 -14.54 5.11
CA GLY A 477 21.23 -15.29 4.28
C GLY A 477 21.40 -16.81 4.43
N ASP A 478 20.94 -17.58 3.45
CA ASP A 478 20.91 -19.06 3.56
C ASP A 478 22.28 -19.67 3.91
N VAL A 479 23.39 -19.04 3.48
CA VAL A 479 24.74 -19.53 3.77
C VAL A 479 25.09 -19.45 5.25
N ALA A 480 24.51 -18.53 6.02
CA ALA A 480 24.69 -18.46 7.47
C ALA A 480 23.91 -19.57 8.21
N GLY A 481 22.93 -20.19 7.55
CA GLY A 481 22.10 -21.26 8.14
C GLY A 481 21.08 -20.79 9.17
N LEU A 482 20.79 -19.48 9.22
CA LEU A 482 19.80 -18.86 10.12
C LEU A 482 18.49 -18.56 9.39
N ALA A 483 18.60 -17.89 8.24
CA ALA A 483 17.45 -17.48 7.42
C ALA A 483 16.81 -18.66 6.69
N ASN A 484 15.47 -18.64 6.58
CA ASN A 484 14.69 -19.55 5.75
C ASN A 484 13.87 -18.81 4.68
N THR A 485 13.86 -17.47 4.73
CA THR A 485 13.05 -16.61 3.86
C THR A 485 13.87 -15.48 3.24
N THR A 486 13.36 -14.90 2.16
CA THR A 486 13.96 -13.72 1.53
C THR A 486 14.09 -12.55 2.51
N VAL A 487 13.08 -12.30 3.34
CA VAL A 487 13.09 -11.14 4.25
C VAL A 487 14.08 -11.30 5.41
N GLU A 488 14.30 -12.52 5.89
CA GLU A 488 15.37 -12.80 6.87
C GLU A 488 16.75 -12.64 6.23
N SER A 489 16.94 -13.14 5.01
CA SER A 489 18.19 -12.93 4.26
C SER A 489 18.50 -11.44 4.06
N VAL A 490 17.47 -10.64 3.73
CA VAL A 490 17.59 -9.17 3.67
C VAL A 490 17.99 -8.59 5.02
N ASN A 491 17.41 -9.08 6.12
CA ASN A 491 17.73 -8.62 7.45
C ASN A 491 19.17 -8.96 7.87
N ASP A 492 19.68 -10.14 7.53
CA ASP A 492 21.08 -10.50 7.79
C ASP A 492 22.03 -9.52 7.08
N GLY A 493 21.73 -9.17 5.82
CA GLY A 493 22.48 -8.15 5.09
C GLY A 493 22.40 -6.76 5.72
N LYS A 494 21.21 -6.36 6.20
CA LYS A 494 20.98 -5.09 6.93
C LYS A 494 21.80 -5.04 8.22
N GLN A 495 21.77 -6.13 8.99
CA GLN A 495 22.50 -6.27 10.25
C GLN A 495 24.01 -6.22 10.00
N ALA A 496 24.49 -7.00 9.03
CA ALA A 496 25.91 -7.02 8.65
C ALA A 496 26.40 -5.64 8.20
N ALA A 497 25.62 -4.87 7.44
CA ALA A 497 26.03 -3.56 6.95
C ALA A 497 26.42 -2.58 8.07
N TRP A 498 25.69 -2.59 9.20
CA TRP A 498 26.04 -1.75 10.36
C TRP A 498 27.36 -2.16 11.01
N HIS A 499 27.60 -3.47 11.16
CA HIS A 499 28.81 -3.95 11.81
C HIS A 499 30.04 -3.95 10.89
N ILE A 500 29.85 -4.11 9.59
CA ILE A 500 30.86 -3.81 8.56
C ILE A 500 31.25 -2.33 8.66
N HIS A 501 30.27 -1.43 8.77
CA HIS A 501 30.53 -0.01 8.95
C HIS A 501 31.35 0.25 10.22
N ARG A 502 30.94 -0.28 11.37
CA ARG A 502 31.69 -0.15 12.63
C ARG A 502 33.12 -0.70 12.52
N TYR A 503 33.27 -1.86 11.90
CA TYR A 503 34.56 -2.48 11.67
C TYR A 503 35.45 -1.56 10.83
N ILE A 504 34.98 -1.08 9.68
CA ILE A 504 35.76 -0.20 8.79
C ILE A 504 36.11 1.09 9.51
N GLN A 505 35.17 1.76 10.17
CA GLN A 505 35.45 3.00 10.90
C GLN A 505 36.53 2.79 11.97
N SER A 506 36.53 1.63 12.64
CA SER A 506 37.57 1.31 13.64
C SER A 506 38.98 1.20 13.04
N LEU A 507 39.12 0.76 11.77
CA LEU A 507 40.42 0.69 11.08
C LEU A 507 41.05 2.07 10.82
N TYR A 508 40.22 3.12 10.74
CA TYR A 508 40.65 4.51 10.55
C TYR A 508 40.62 5.32 11.85
N GLY A 509 40.50 4.66 13.01
CA GLY A 509 40.51 5.32 14.32
C GLY A 509 39.25 6.12 14.63
N HIS A 510 38.16 5.90 13.89
CA HIS A 510 36.89 6.57 14.13
C HIS A 510 36.00 5.75 15.07
N THR A 511 35.28 6.44 15.96
CA THR A 511 34.28 5.85 16.84
C THR A 511 32.88 6.07 16.27
N VAL A 512 32.13 4.97 16.10
CA VAL A 512 30.70 5.00 15.74
C VAL A 512 29.88 4.92 17.02
N GLU A 513 28.74 5.62 17.05
CA GLU A 513 27.81 5.57 18.17
C GLU A 513 27.36 4.13 18.48
N PRO A 514 27.08 3.80 19.77
CA PRO A 514 26.65 2.46 20.15
C PRO A 514 25.25 2.11 19.64
N VAL A 515 24.39 3.11 19.43
CA VAL A 515 23.03 2.92 18.90
C VAL A 515 23.09 2.90 17.37
N PRO A 516 22.59 1.82 16.71
CA PRO A 516 22.57 1.75 15.26
C PRO A 516 21.78 2.88 14.59
N LYS A 517 22.37 3.51 13.57
CA LYS A 517 21.77 4.59 12.78
C LYS A 517 21.91 4.32 11.27
N LEU A 518 21.24 3.28 10.78
CA LEU A 518 21.18 3.02 9.34
C LEU A 518 20.32 4.09 8.64
N PRO A 519 20.78 4.68 7.53
CA PRO A 519 19.99 5.70 6.82
C PRO A 519 18.75 5.11 6.14
N LEU A 520 17.71 5.93 6.05
CA LEU A 520 16.46 5.62 5.35
C LEU A 520 16.65 5.58 3.82
N PHE A 521 15.58 5.20 3.11
CA PHE A 521 15.49 5.34 1.66
C PHE A 521 15.15 6.78 1.29
N TYR A 522 15.80 7.30 0.24
CA TYR A 522 15.55 8.64 -0.29
C TYR A 522 15.42 8.63 -1.81
N SER A 523 14.64 9.58 -2.34
CA SER A 523 14.59 9.89 -3.77
C SER A 523 14.57 11.41 -4.00
N ALA A 524 14.63 11.83 -5.27
CA ALA A 524 14.51 13.25 -5.64
C ALA A 524 13.22 13.92 -5.13
N ILE A 525 12.16 13.16 -4.84
CA ILE A 525 10.94 13.69 -4.21
C ILE A 525 11.24 14.30 -2.84
N ASP A 526 12.15 13.72 -2.07
CA ASP A 526 12.40 14.16 -0.69
C ASP A 526 13.06 15.55 -0.63
N LEU A 527 13.67 15.99 -1.73
CA LEU A 527 14.30 17.31 -1.89
C LEU A 527 13.30 18.43 -2.21
N VAL A 528 12.04 18.10 -2.53
CA VAL A 528 11.03 19.11 -2.87
C VAL A 528 10.76 20.01 -1.67
N ASP A 529 10.90 21.32 -1.88
CA ASP A 529 10.53 22.34 -0.90
C ASP A 529 9.00 22.49 -0.84
N ILE A 530 8.45 22.38 0.36
CA ILE A 530 7.02 22.56 0.65
C ILE A 530 6.81 23.70 1.65
N SER A 531 7.83 24.50 1.94
CA SER A 531 7.69 25.69 2.78
C SER A 531 6.85 26.76 2.09
N ILE A 532 6.22 27.62 2.90
CA ILE A 532 5.38 28.71 2.39
C ILE A 532 5.47 29.93 3.32
N ALA A 533 5.42 31.13 2.74
CA ALA A 533 5.34 32.38 3.50
C ALA A 533 3.91 32.94 3.45
N VAL A 534 3.35 33.28 4.61
CA VAL A 534 2.00 33.87 4.75
C VAL A 534 2.08 35.03 5.72
N CYS A 535 1.61 36.22 5.32
CA CYS A 535 1.66 37.43 6.16
C CYS A 535 3.05 37.77 6.73
N GLY A 536 4.12 37.45 5.98
CA GLY A 536 5.51 37.64 6.45
C GLY A 536 6.05 36.55 7.38
N ILE A 537 5.22 35.54 7.73
CA ILE A 537 5.62 34.39 8.54
C ILE A 537 6.01 33.24 7.63
N LYS A 538 7.19 32.66 7.84
CA LYS A 538 7.65 31.47 7.10
C LYS A 538 7.21 30.20 7.82
N PHE A 539 6.42 29.38 7.14
CA PHE A 539 6.00 28.06 7.58
C PHE A 539 6.93 27.00 6.98
N PRO A 540 7.52 26.09 7.78
CA PRO A 540 8.37 25.00 7.26
C PRO A 540 7.64 24.06 6.29
N ASN A 541 6.34 23.88 6.50
CA ASN A 541 5.41 23.16 5.64
C ASN A 541 3.99 23.69 5.90
N PRO A 542 3.00 23.45 5.02
CA PRO A 542 1.70 24.09 5.13
C PRO A 542 0.77 23.40 6.13
N PHE A 543 1.20 22.35 6.84
CA PHE A 543 0.33 21.56 7.72
C PHE A 543 0.50 21.96 9.18
N GLY A 544 -0.62 22.13 9.88
CA GLY A 544 -0.62 22.49 11.28
C GLY A 544 -1.79 21.93 12.08
N LEU A 545 -1.61 21.87 13.40
CA LEU A 545 -2.69 21.44 14.29
C LEU A 545 -3.69 22.57 14.49
N ALA A 546 -4.98 22.27 14.28
CA ALA A 546 -6.07 23.20 14.58
C ALA A 546 -6.23 23.40 16.10
N SER A 547 -6.82 24.53 16.50
CA SER A 547 -7.23 24.78 17.90
C SER A 547 -8.35 23.79 18.30
N ALA A 548 -7.98 22.67 18.93
CA ALA A 548 -8.85 21.51 19.06
C ALA A 548 -8.31 20.47 20.08
N PRO A 549 -8.92 19.28 20.27
CA PRO A 549 -8.40 18.27 21.19
C PRO A 549 -6.91 17.89 21.00
N PRO A 550 -6.36 17.79 19.77
CA PRO A 550 -4.92 17.58 19.56
C PRO A 550 -4.00 18.66 20.14
N THR A 551 -4.53 19.83 20.49
CA THR A 551 -3.79 20.94 21.12
C THR A 551 -4.32 21.28 22.51
N THR A 552 -4.90 20.31 23.22
CA THR A 552 -5.40 20.47 24.60
C THR A 552 -4.33 20.93 25.59
N SER A 553 -3.06 20.64 25.34
CA SER A 553 -1.93 21.06 26.18
C SER A 553 -0.70 21.42 25.34
N ALA A 554 0.15 22.29 25.88
CA ALA A 554 1.40 22.69 25.24
C ALA A 554 2.37 21.52 25.02
N ALA A 555 2.38 20.54 25.92
CA ALA A 555 3.19 19.33 25.77
C ALA A 555 2.79 18.49 24.53
N MET A 556 1.52 18.55 24.11
CA MET A 556 1.08 17.90 22.86
C MET A 556 1.59 18.68 21.65
N ILE A 557 1.57 20.00 21.69
CA ILE A 557 2.12 20.86 20.62
C ILE A 557 3.64 20.65 20.48
N ARG A 558 4.38 20.60 21.60
CA ARG A 558 5.80 20.27 21.63
C ARG A 558 6.08 18.96 20.89
N ARG A 559 5.36 17.88 21.24
CA ARG A 559 5.50 16.59 20.56
C ARG A 559 5.13 16.67 19.08
N ALA A 560 4.13 17.49 18.70
CA ALA A 560 3.79 17.69 17.30
C ALA A 560 4.94 18.35 16.53
N PHE A 561 5.60 19.35 17.09
CA PHE A 561 6.78 19.97 16.48
C PHE A 561 7.95 18.99 16.38
N GLU A 562 8.17 18.15 17.39
CA GLU A 562 9.16 17.06 17.34
C GLU A 562 8.87 16.05 16.21
N GLN A 563 7.60 15.83 15.86
CA GLN A 563 7.20 15.00 14.71
C GLN A 563 7.29 15.73 13.35
N GLY A 564 7.49 17.06 13.33
CA GLY A 564 7.65 17.84 12.10
C GLY A 564 6.44 18.66 11.65
N TRP A 565 5.43 18.88 12.50
CA TRP A 565 4.31 19.79 12.18
C TRP A 565 4.82 21.22 11.98
N GLY A 566 4.45 21.85 10.85
CA GLY A 566 4.95 23.18 10.50
C GLY A 566 4.43 24.29 11.42
N PHE A 567 3.19 24.16 11.88
CA PHE A 567 2.58 25.07 12.83
C PHE A 567 1.56 24.40 13.76
N ALA A 568 1.19 25.10 14.83
CA ALA A 568 0.11 24.66 15.70
C ALA A 568 -0.66 25.86 16.25
N VAL A 569 -1.96 25.67 16.43
CA VAL A 569 -2.83 26.64 17.07
C VAL A 569 -3.15 26.17 18.48
N THR A 570 -2.91 27.02 19.49
CA THR A 570 -3.29 26.70 20.88
C THR A 570 -4.78 26.39 20.98
N LYS A 571 -5.20 25.55 21.93
CA LYS A 571 -6.63 25.46 22.25
C LYS A 571 -7.09 26.85 22.69
N THR A 572 -8.17 27.35 22.08
CA THR A 572 -8.76 28.65 22.39
C THR A 572 -8.80 28.90 23.89
N PHE A 573 -8.27 30.02 24.37
CA PHE A 573 -8.33 30.41 25.77
C PHE A 573 -8.93 31.81 25.92
N GLY A 574 -9.47 32.09 27.10
CA GLY A 574 -10.07 33.38 27.46
C GLY A 574 -9.39 33.96 28.71
N LEU A 575 -9.86 35.13 29.14
CA LEU A 575 -9.47 35.72 30.43
C LEU A 575 -9.98 34.85 31.59
N ASP A 576 -9.41 35.02 32.78
CA ASP A 576 -9.77 34.18 33.94
C ASP A 576 -11.25 34.32 34.35
N LYS A 577 -11.86 35.49 34.09
CA LYS A 577 -13.29 35.72 34.30
C LYS A 577 -14.20 34.88 33.38
N ASP A 578 -13.66 34.40 32.26
CA ASP A 578 -14.35 33.63 31.25
C ASP A 578 -14.01 32.13 31.32
N LEU A 579 -13.40 31.67 32.43
CA LEU A 579 -13.10 30.25 32.64
C LEU A 579 -14.34 29.37 32.48
N VAL A 580 -14.10 28.19 31.92
CA VAL A 580 -15.14 27.22 31.59
C VAL A 580 -14.88 25.88 32.27
N THR A 581 -15.90 25.05 32.32
CA THR A 581 -15.80 23.65 32.75
C THR A 581 -16.50 22.78 31.72
N ASN A 582 -15.78 21.80 31.19
CA ASN A 582 -16.32 20.87 30.21
C ASN A 582 -17.28 19.86 30.87
N VAL A 583 -18.27 19.41 30.10
CA VAL A 583 -19.13 18.28 30.48
C VAL A 583 -18.56 16.94 29.98
N SER A 584 -19.14 15.83 30.41
CA SER A 584 -18.82 14.49 29.91
C SER A 584 -20.05 13.57 29.90
N PRO A 585 -20.23 12.74 28.85
CA PRO A 585 -19.43 12.62 27.62
C PRO A 585 -19.61 13.82 26.68
N ARG A 586 -18.58 14.15 25.88
CA ARG A 586 -18.59 15.37 25.04
C ARG A 586 -18.04 15.24 23.62
N ILE A 587 -17.39 14.14 23.27
CA ILE A 587 -16.91 13.86 21.90
C ILE A 587 -17.42 12.47 21.52
N VAL A 588 -18.08 12.36 20.39
CA VAL A 588 -18.65 11.09 19.89
C VAL A 588 -18.27 10.87 18.44
N ARG A 589 -18.19 9.59 18.04
CA ARG A 589 -18.01 9.20 16.64
C ARG A 589 -19.20 9.66 15.78
N GLY A 590 -18.92 9.88 14.51
CA GLY A 590 -19.92 10.16 13.49
C GLY A 590 -20.79 8.96 13.15
N THR A 591 -22.07 9.19 12.86
CA THR A 591 -23.00 8.22 12.23
C THR A 591 -23.14 8.46 10.73
N THR A 592 -22.37 9.42 10.18
CA THR A 592 -22.43 9.89 8.78
C THR A 592 -22.04 8.84 7.74
N SER A 593 -21.42 7.74 8.16
CA SER A 593 -20.99 6.63 7.30
C SER A 593 -21.53 5.27 7.80
N GLY A 594 -22.67 5.28 8.49
CA GLY A 594 -23.31 4.08 9.01
C GLY A 594 -22.55 3.43 10.18
N ASN A 595 -22.75 2.13 10.38
CA ASN A 595 -22.26 1.38 11.54
C ASN A 595 -20.80 0.89 11.39
N LEU A 596 -19.92 1.72 10.82
CA LEU A 596 -18.48 1.42 10.68
C LEU A 596 -17.71 1.94 11.90
N TYR A 597 -17.07 1.05 12.66
CA TYR A 597 -16.30 1.39 13.87
C TYR A 597 -14.79 1.32 13.61
N GLY A 598 -13.98 1.84 14.54
CA GLY A 598 -12.53 1.81 14.43
C GLY A 598 -11.98 2.92 13.52
N PRO A 599 -10.97 2.64 12.69
CA PRO A 599 -10.21 3.65 11.97
C PRO A 599 -11.05 4.44 10.97
N GLY A 600 -10.62 5.67 10.68
CA GLY A 600 -11.18 6.47 9.59
C GLY A 600 -12.64 6.88 9.78
N GLN A 601 -13.05 7.25 11.01
CA GLN A 601 -14.39 7.77 11.25
C GLN A 601 -14.65 8.98 10.35
N GLY A 602 -15.75 8.92 9.59
CA GLY A 602 -16.10 9.95 8.59
C GLY A 602 -16.40 11.32 9.21
N SER A 603 -16.75 11.36 10.49
CA SER A 603 -16.90 12.58 11.27
C SER A 603 -16.79 12.32 12.77
N PHE A 604 -16.68 13.40 13.54
CA PHE A 604 -16.93 13.43 14.97
C PHE A 604 -17.90 14.56 15.28
N LEU A 605 -18.67 14.44 16.36
CA LEU A 605 -19.39 15.56 16.95
C LEU A 605 -18.85 15.83 18.34
N ASN A 606 -18.66 17.11 18.65
CA ASN A 606 -18.26 17.56 19.98
C ASN A 606 -19.20 18.61 20.57
N ILE A 607 -19.35 18.58 21.88
CA ILE A 607 -19.95 19.63 22.72
C ILE A 607 -18.88 20.17 23.71
N GLU A 608 -17.63 20.21 23.27
CA GLU A 608 -16.47 20.64 24.08
C GLU A 608 -16.22 22.13 23.94
N LEU A 609 -16.11 22.86 25.06
CA LEU A 609 -15.90 24.30 25.10
C LEU A 609 -14.46 24.73 24.72
N ILE A 610 -14.11 25.98 25.03
CA ILE A 610 -12.73 26.48 24.99
C ILE A 610 -11.86 25.76 26.04
N SER A 611 -10.57 26.10 26.11
CA SER A 611 -9.63 25.52 27.05
C SER A 611 -10.08 25.73 28.50
N GLU A 612 -9.97 24.70 29.32
CA GLU A 612 -10.11 24.81 30.78
C GLU A 612 -8.83 25.33 31.44
N LYS A 613 -7.76 25.54 30.66
CA LYS A 613 -6.49 26.09 31.15
C LYS A 613 -6.48 27.61 30.98
N THR A 614 -5.90 28.31 31.94
CA THR A 614 -5.87 29.77 32.05
C THR A 614 -5.07 30.43 30.93
N ALA A 615 -5.30 31.73 30.71
CA ALA A 615 -4.48 32.53 29.80
C ALA A 615 -3.00 32.52 30.21
N ALA A 616 -2.70 32.58 31.51
CA ALA A 616 -1.34 32.53 32.04
C ALA A 616 -0.60 31.24 31.62
N TYR A 617 -1.26 30.07 31.74
CA TYR A 617 -0.71 28.80 31.27
C TYR A 617 -0.34 28.85 29.79
N TRP A 618 -1.24 29.38 28.95
CA TRP A 618 -1.01 29.42 27.51
C TRP A 618 0.06 30.42 27.12
N CYS A 619 0.08 31.61 27.70
CA CYS A 619 1.09 32.62 27.42
C CYS A 619 2.49 32.11 27.80
N GLN A 620 2.64 31.54 29.00
CA GLN A 620 3.92 30.92 29.39
C GLN A 620 4.31 29.77 28.43
N SER A 621 3.35 28.92 28.08
CA SER A 621 3.58 27.80 27.16
C SER A 621 4.01 28.24 25.76
N VAL A 622 3.44 29.32 25.23
CA VAL A 622 3.80 29.88 23.93
C VAL A 622 5.24 30.38 23.95
N ALA A 623 5.64 31.12 24.99
CA ALA A 623 7.01 31.58 25.17
C ALA A 623 8.00 30.40 25.21
N GLU A 624 7.67 29.33 25.95
CA GLU A 624 8.47 28.10 26.02
C GLU A 624 8.58 27.37 24.68
N LEU A 625 7.47 27.25 23.95
CA LEU A 625 7.41 26.62 22.64
C LEU A 625 8.23 27.41 21.62
N LYS A 626 8.09 28.73 21.55
CA LYS A 626 8.85 29.57 20.62
C LYS A 626 10.33 29.63 20.93
N LYS A 627 10.71 29.58 22.21
CA LYS A 627 12.10 29.43 22.62
C LYS A 627 12.70 28.09 22.16
N SER A 628 11.92 27.00 22.24
CA SER A 628 12.39 25.65 21.89
C SER A 628 12.33 25.37 20.39
N PHE A 629 11.39 25.99 19.68
CA PHE A 629 11.06 25.73 18.28
C PHE A 629 10.91 27.06 17.52
N PRO A 630 12.01 27.82 17.32
CA PRO A 630 11.95 29.16 16.75
C PRO A 630 11.40 29.17 15.31
N THR A 631 11.64 28.10 14.56
CA THR A 631 11.22 27.93 13.16
C THR A 631 9.78 27.45 13.00
N ASN A 632 9.18 26.86 14.04
CA ASN A 632 7.79 26.39 13.99
C ASN A 632 6.86 27.54 14.37
N VAL A 633 5.73 27.63 13.67
CA VAL A 633 4.79 28.73 13.88
C VAL A 633 3.80 28.37 15.00
N VAL A 634 3.66 29.25 15.99
CA VAL A 634 2.69 29.12 17.08
C VAL A 634 1.65 30.23 16.96
N ILE A 635 0.39 29.83 16.76
CA ILE A 635 -0.74 30.75 16.65
C ILE A 635 -1.58 30.66 17.93
N SER A 636 -1.75 31.77 18.63
CA SER A 636 -2.57 31.80 19.85
C SER A 636 -4.04 31.99 19.50
N SER A 637 -4.86 30.97 19.76
CA SER A 637 -6.32 31.06 19.62
C SER A 637 -6.92 31.71 20.86
N ILE A 638 -7.65 32.80 20.69
CA ILE A 638 -8.22 33.59 21.80
C ILE A 638 -9.70 33.88 21.58
N MET A 639 -10.44 34.03 22.69
CA MET A 639 -11.88 34.36 22.67
C MET A 639 -12.27 35.19 23.89
N CYS A 640 -13.04 36.25 23.65
CA CYS A 640 -13.66 37.08 24.69
C CYS A 640 -15.16 37.29 24.38
N SER A 641 -15.87 37.88 25.35
CA SER A 641 -17.18 38.50 25.09
C SER A 641 -17.08 39.64 24.08
N TYR A 642 -18.22 40.16 23.61
CA TYR A 642 -18.24 41.37 22.78
C TYR A 642 -17.93 42.62 23.63
N ASN A 643 -16.69 42.70 24.12
CA ASN A 643 -16.17 43.79 24.93
C ASN A 643 -14.78 44.19 24.40
N LYS A 644 -14.59 45.49 24.17
CA LYS A 644 -13.37 46.02 23.54
C LYS A 644 -12.14 45.86 24.43
N GLU A 645 -12.29 46.14 25.72
CA GLU A 645 -11.21 46.09 26.69
C GLU A 645 -10.67 44.66 26.83
N ASP A 646 -11.56 43.68 26.88
CA ASP A 646 -11.22 42.25 26.99
C ASP A 646 -10.42 41.75 25.78
N TRP A 647 -10.91 42.04 24.57
CA TRP A 647 -10.19 41.67 23.34
C TRP A 647 -8.84 42.37 23.24
N THR A 648 -8.74 43.61 23.72
CA THR A 648 -7.48 44.37 23.74
C THR A 648 -6.49 43.76 24.73
N GLU A 649 -6.93 43.47 25.95
CA GLU A 649 -6.12 42.86 27.01
C GLU A 649 -5.60 41.49 26.58
N LEU A 650 -6.50 40.58 26.19
CA LEU A 650 -6.12 39.20 25.87
C LEU A 650 -5.25 39.12 24.61
N ALA A 651 -5.50 39.97 23.60
CA ALA A 651 -4.67 40.02 22.41
C ALA A 651 -3.24 40.48 22.72
N LYS A 652 -3.07 41.50 23.58
CA LYS A 652 -1.75 41.95 24.03
C LYS A 652 -1.03 40.88 24.84
N MET A 653 -1.71 40.24 25.80
CA MET A 653 -1.14 39.13 26.56
C MET A 653 -0.61 38.01 25.63
N ALA A 654 -1.37 37.68 24.59
CA ALA A 654 -0.97 36.66 23.62
C ALA A 654 0.19 37.13 22.72
N GLU A 655 0.23 38.39 22.30
CA GLU A 655 1.37 38.96 21.55
C GLU A 655 2.64 39.00 22.41
N ASP A 656 2.55 39.50 23.65
CA ASP A 656 3.65 39.62 24.60
C ASP A 656 4.27 38.25 24.96
N SER A 657 3.50 37.17 24.81
CA SER A 657 3.99 35.80 24.97
C SER A 657 4.96 35.34 23.87
N GLY A 658 5.06 36.09 22.77
CA GLY A 658 5.88 35.77 21.61
C GLY A 658 5.17 34.95 20.54
N ALA A 659 3.83 34.91 20.53
CA ALA A 659 3.07 34.24 19.47
C ALA A 659 3.39 34.84 18.09
N ASP A 660 3.52 33.99 17.06
CA ASP A 660 3.80 34.48 15.70
C ASP A 660 2.57 35.16 15.07
N ALA A 661 1.38 34.71 15.48
CA ALA A 661 0.09 35.27 15.07
C ALA A 661 -1.01 34.95 16.08
N LEU A 662 -2.16 35.61 15.93
CA LEU A 662 -3.38 35.30 16.68
C LEU A 662 -4.46 34.67 15.80
N GLU A 663 -5.29 33.80 16.38
CA GLU A 663 -6.53 33.32 15.78
C GLU A 663 -7.73 33.72 16.64
N LEU A 664 -8.62 34.55 16.11
CA LEU A 664 -9.80 35.04 16.84
C LEU A 664 -10.93 34.01 16.68
N ASN A 665 -11.28 33.32 17.76
CA ASN A 665 -12.34 32.32 17.72
C ASN A 665 -13.72 33.00 17.82
N LEU A 666 -14.30 33.31 16.67
CA LEU A 666 -15.63 33.91 16.57
C LEU A 666 -16.72 32.86 16.27
N SER A 667 -16.44 31.58 16.51
CA SER A 667 -17.17 30.52 15.78
C SER A 667 -17.59 29.31 16.60
N CYS A 668 -17.28 29.27 17.89
CA CYS A 668 -17.67 28.16 18.77
C CYS A 668 -19.21 28.06 18.86
N PRO A 669 -19.85 26.95 18.42
CA PRO A 669 -21.30 26.90 18.24
C PRO A 669 -22.10 26.51 19.49
N HIS A 670 -21.45 26.07 20.56
CA HIS A 670 -22.10 25.47 21.74
C HIS A 670 -21.69 26.18 23.03
N GLY A 671 -22.59 26.20 24.03
CA GLY A 671 -22.34 26.70 25.40
C GLY A 671 -21.97 28.18 25.55
N MET A 672 -21.80 28.92 24.44
CA MET A 672 -21.27 30.29 24.42
C MET A 672 -22.23 31.33 23.84
N GLY A 673 -23.25 30.88 23.08
CA GLY A 673 -24.26 31.77 22.49
C GLY A 673 -25.07 32.52 23.54
N GLU A 674 -25.42 31.86 24.66
CA GLU A 674 -26.11 32.46 25.81
C GLU A 674 -25.27 33.54 26.51
N ARG A 675 -23.94 33.54 26.30
CA ARG A 675 -23.01 34.56 26.82
C ARG A 675 -22.62 35.62 25.78
N GLY A 676 -23.26 35.61 24.60
CA GLY A 676 -22.93 36.54 23.51
C GLY A 676 -21.54 36.33 22.90
N MET A 677 -20.92 35.15 23.06
CA MET A 677 -19.56 34.85 22.59
C MET A 677 -19.56 33.83 21.44
N GLY A 678 -18.39 33.67 20.80
CA GLY A 678 -18.19 32.66 19.76
C GLY A 678 -19.15 32.86 18.59
N LEU A 679 -19.93 31.82 18.25
CA LEU A 679 -20.87 31.82 17.12
C LEU A 679 -21.82 33.03 17.12
N ALA A 680 -22.24 33.51 18.29
CA ALA A 680 -23.11 34.69 18.40
C ALA A 680 -22.47 35.95 17.77
N CYS A 681 -21.15 36.09 17.86
CA CYS A 681 -20.41 37.18 17.22
C CYS A 681 -20.11 36.87 15.74
N GLY A 682 -19.67 35.65 15.41
CA GLY A 682 -19.23 35.30 14.05
C GLY A 682 -20.31 35.18 12.99
N GLN A 683 -21.59 35.30 13.37
CA GLN A 683 -22.73 35.32 12.45
C GLN A 683 -23.10 36.74 12.00
N ASP A 684 -22.58 37.78 12.68
CA ASP A 684 -22.89 39.19 12.40
C ASP A 684 -21.65 39.91 11.83
N PRO A 685 -21.68 40.37 10.56
CA PRO A 685 -20.59 41.12 9.96
C PRO A 685 -20.18 42.38 10.76
N VAL A 686 -21.10 43.04 11.44
CA VAL A 686 -20.80 44.25 12.23
C VAL A 686 -19.93 43.90 13.43
N LEU A 687 -20.31 42.86 14.19
CA LEU A 687 -19.56 42.42 15.36
C LEU A 687 -18.16 41.93 14.97
N VAL A 688 -18.07 41.12 13.90
CA VAL A 688 -16.78 40.64 13.38
C VAL A 688 -15.86 41.79 12.98
N ARG A 689 -16.37 42.79 12.25
CA ARG A 689 -15.60 43.96 11.84
C ARG A 689 -15.07 44.72 13.06
N ASN A 690 -15.92 44.94 14.06
CA ASN A 690 -15.54 45.70 15.26
C ASN A 690 -14.49 44.97 16.10
N ILE A 691 -14.66 43.66 16.32
CA ILE A 691 -13.66 42.86 17.04
C ILE A 691 -12.31 42.91 16.31
N CYS A 692 -12.31 42.73 14.99
CA CYS A 692 -11.07 42.82 14.21
C CYS A 692 -10.42 44.20 14.33
N ARG A 693 -11.19 45.29 14.32
CA ARG A 693 -10.67 46.66 14.53
C ARG A 693 -10.03 46.83 15.91
N TRP A 694 -10.65 46.28 16.95
CA TRP A 694 -10.12 46.36 18.31
C TRP A 694 -8.80 45.60 18.43
N VAL A 695 -8.74 44.36 17.92
CA VAL A 695 -7.51 43.56 17.94
C VAL A 695 -6.43 44.21 17.08
N ARG A 696 -6.76 44.69 15.87
CA ARG A 696 -5.79 45.36 15.00
C ARG A 696 -5.16 46.58 15.65
N ALA A 697 -5.93 47.35 16.42
CA ALA A 697 -5.44 48.49 17.16
C ALA A 697 -4.61 48.11 18.41
N ALA A 698 -4.79 46.88 18.91
CA ALA A 698 -4.15 46.39 20.13
C ALA A 698 -2.77 45.76 19.87
N VAL A 699 -2.60 45.03 18.76
CA VAL A 699 -1.40 44.25 18.47
C VAL A 699 -0.75 44.64 17.14
N SER A 700 0.51 44.26 16.95
CA SER A 700 1.29 44.44 15.72
C SER A 700 1.42 43.16 14.88
N ILE A 701 1.47 41.99 15.53
CA ILE A 701 1.54 40.69 14.86
C ILE A 701 0.32 40.41 13.97
N PRO A 702 0.43 39.53 12.97
CA PRO A 702 -0.71 39.11 12.16
C PRO A 702 -1.80 38.44 12.99
N PHE A 703 -3.07 38.64 12.61
CA PHE A 703 -4.17 37.87 13.19
C PHE A 703 -5.20 37.44 12.15
N PHE A 704 -5.85 36.32 12.44
CA PHE A 704 -6.80 35.65 11.56
C PHE A 704 -8.15 35.48 12.25
N ALA A 705 -9.24 35.90 11.62
CA ALA A 705 -10.58 35.62 12.15
C ALA A 705 -11.02 34.20 11.77
N LYS A 706 -11.29 33.33 12.75
CA LYS A 706 -11.81 31.98 12.51
C LYS A 706 -13.32 32.04 12.29
N LEU A 707 -13.75 31.65 11.10
CA LEU A 707 -15.13 31.82 10.62
C LEU A 707 -15.97 30.55 10.84
N THR A 708 -17.26 30.77 11.09
CA THR A 708 -18.25 29.72 11.26
C THR A 708 -18.84 29.38 9.90
N PRO A 709 -19.04 28.09 9.56
CA PRO A 709 -19.79 27.74 8.35
C PRO A 709 -21.31 27.90 8.55
N ASN A 710 -21.78 28.18 9.77
CA ASN A 710 -23.19 28.26 10.15
C ASN A 710 -23.77 29.65 9.88
N VAL A 711 -23.56 30.15 8.66
CA VAL A 711 -24.02 31.47 8.18
C VAL A 711 -24.57 31.33 6.77
N THR A 712 -25.50 32.19 6.40
CA THR A 712 -26.07 32.22 5.04
C THR A 712 -25.00 32.53 4.00
N ASN A 713 -24.17 33.54 4.25
CA ASN A 713 -23.09 33.95 3.36
C ASN A 713 -21.79 34.21 4.13
N ILE A 714 -20.88 33.24 4.09
CA ILE A 714 -19.59 33.34 4.77
C ILE A 714 -18.68 34.43 4.18
N VAL A 715 -18.90 34.83 2.92
CA VAL A 715 -18.12 35.88 2.27
C VAL A 715 -18.35 37.24 2.94
N ASP A 716 -19.56 37.52 3.40
CA ASP A 716 -19.86 38.81 4.06
C ASP A 716 -19.12 38.93 5.40
N ILE A 717 -19.00 37.81 6.12
CA ILE A 717 -18.22 37.73 7.36
C ILE A 717 -16.72 37.87 7.06
N ALA A 718 -16.22 37.21 6.01
CA ALA A 718 -14.82 37.33 5.61
C ALA A 718 -14.46 38.76 5.17
N LYS A 719 -15.35 39.43 4.43
CA LYS A 719 -15.20 40.85 4.06
C LYS A 719 -15.19 41.75 5.28
N ALA A 720 -16.09 41.52 6.24
CA ALA A 720 -16.09 42.26 7.49
C ALA A 720 -14.81 42.08 8.29
N ALA A 721 -14.26 40.87 8.37
CA ALA A 721 -12.97 40.63 9.01
C ALA A 721 -11.83 41.37 8.30
N HIS A 722 -11.81 41.32 6.96
CA HIS A 722 -10.83 42.03 6.13
C HIS A 722 -10.91 43.56 6.32
N GLU A 723 -12.11 44.15 6.22
CA GLU A 723 -12.37 45.57 6.49
C GLU A 723 -12.06 45.99 7.93
N GLY A 724 -12.11 45.03 8.86
CA GLY A 724 -11.72 45.22 10.25
C GLY A 724 -10.21 45.19 10.48
N GLY A 725 -9.40 44.87 9.45
CA GLY A 725 -7.95 44.83 9.53
C GLY A 725 -7.35 43.46 9.84
N ALA A 726 -8.14 42.38 9.75
CA ALA A 726 -7.58 41.02 9.84
C ALA A 726 -6.59 40.77 8.69
N ASN A 727 -5.51 40.05 8.97
CA ASN A 727 -4.50 39.70 7.96
C ASN A 727 -4.92 38.48 7.12
N GLY A 728 -5.97 37.78 7.51
CA GLY A 728 -6.53 36.62 6.83
C GLY A 728 -7.69 36.05 7.62
N VAL A 729 -8.19 34.90 7.17
CA VAL A 729 -9.26 34.16 7.86
C VAL A 729 -8.94 32.68 7.97
N THR A 730 -9.43 32.05 9.03
CA THR A 730 -9.46 30.58 9.14
C THR A 730 -10.84 30.08 8.71
N ALA A 731 -10.90 29.25 7.66
CA ALA A 731 -12.14 28.76 7.05
C ALA A 731 -12.16 27.21 7.02
N THR A 732 -12.96 26.51 7.82
CA THR A 732 -13.95 27.00 8.80
C THR A 732 -13.90 26.24 10.12
N ASN A 733 -14.62 26.75 11.12
CA ASN A 733 -14.95 25.98 12.32
C ASN A 733 -15.96 24.84 12.00
N THR A 734 -16.44 24.12 13.01
CA THR A 734 -17.37 22.99 12.90
C THR A 734 -18.76 23.39 12.42
N VAL A 735 -19.45 22.45 11.77
CA VAL A 735 -20.87 22.60 11.35
C VAL A 735 -21.77 22.22 12.52
N SER A 736 -22.76 23.05 12.85
CA SER A 736 -23.70 22.75 13.95
C SER A 736 -24.60 21.57 13.60
N GLY A 737 -24.81 20.66 14.55
CA GLY A 737 -25.68 19.50 14.33
C GLY A 737 -25.96 18.65 15.56
N MET A 738 -26.71 17.57 15.35
CA MET A 738 -26.99 16.51 16.32
C MET A 738 -26.65 15.17 15.65
N MET A 739 -25.79 14.37 16.27
CA MET A 739 -25.22 13.19 15.60
C MET A 739 -26.22 12.02 15.52
N GLY A 740 -27.10 11.89 16.50
CA GLY A 740 -28.16 10.89 16.47
C GLY A 740 -28.84 10.71 17.81
N LEU A 741 -29.99 10.05 17.74
CA LEU A 741 -30.74 9.55 18.88
C LEU A 741 -30.70 8.02 18.86
N LYS A 742 -30.77 7.41 20.03
CA LYS A 742 -31.00 5.98 20.20
C LYS A 742 -32.47 5.65 19.91
N ALA A 743 -32.79 4.36 19.84
CA ALA A 743 -34.15 3.88 19.61
C ALA A 743 -35.14 4.31 20.71
N ASP A 744 -34.67 4.56 21.93
CA ASP A 744 -35.47 5.09 23.06
C ASP A 744 -35.63 6.63 23.02
N GLY A 745 -35.12 7.29 21.98
CA GLY A 745 -35.13 8.75 21.84
C GLY A 745 -33.99 9.46 22.59
N ALA A 746 -33.16 8.75 23.38
CA ALA A 746 -32.08 9.37 24.10
C ALA A 746 -30.93 9.81 23.15
N PRO A 747 -30.35 11.01 23.31
CA PRO A 747 -29.30 11.49 22.43
C PRO A 747 -27.95 10.81 22.68
N TRP A 748 -27.03 10.89 21.72
CA TRP A 748 -25.62 10.58 21.94
C TRP A 748 -24.73 11.72 21.40
N PRO A 749 -23.99 12.45 22.26
CA PRO A 749 -23.75 12.19 23.70
C PRO A 749 -24.96 12.46 24.61
N SER A 750 -25.06 11.69 25.70
CA SER A 750 -26.05 11.84 26.79
C SER A 750 -25.35 12.28 28.08
N VAL A 751 -25.65 13.47 28.59
CA VAL A 751 -25.03 14.06 29.79
C VAL A 751 -25.97 14.00 30.99
N GLY A 752 -25.43 13.55 32.13
CA GLY A 752 -26.14 13.48 33.42
C GLY A 752 -27.27 12.44 33.48
N LYS A 753 -27.93 12.35 34.66
CA LYS A 753 -29.05 11.40 34.88
C LYS A 753 -30.22 11.61 33.92
N GLY A 754 -30.46 12.87 33.55
CA GLY A 754 -31.51 13.24 32.59
C GLY A 754 -31.18 12.93 31.13
N LYS A 755 -30.02 12.33 30.82
CA LYS A 755 -29.56 11.99 29.46
C LYS A 755 -29.70 13.17 28.47
N ARG A 756 -29.33 14.37 28.91
CA ARG A 756 -29.53 15.60 28.13
C ARG A 756 -28.42 15.77 27.09
N THR A 757 -28.68 16.58 26.06
CA THR A 757 -27.67 17.00 25.10
C THR A 757 -27.92 18.44 24.65
N THR A 758 -26.99 19.00 23.89
CA THR A 758 -27.16 20.25 23.13
C THR A 758 -26.64 20.04 21.71
N TYR A 759 -26.86 21.00 20.81
CA TYR A 759 -26.24 20.95 19.49
C TYR A 759 -24.72 21.01 19.61
N GLY A 760 -24.04 20.13 18.88
CA GLY A 760 -22.59 20.05 18.84
C GLY A 760 -22.00 20.49 17.51
N GLY A 761 -20.68 20.59 17.48
CA GLY A 761 -19.91 20.84 16.27
C GLY A 761 -19.50 19.54 15.58
N VAL A 762 -19.99 19.32 14.36
CA VAL A 762 -19.56 18.26 13.45
C VAL A 762 -18.24 18.65 12.79
N SER A 763 -17.29 17.72 12.79
CA SER A 763 -15.95 17.83 12.21
C SER A 763 -15.62 16.61 11.34
N GLY A 764 -14.47 16.62 10.68
CA GLY A 764 -13.99 15.50 9.84
C GLY A 764 -14.47 15.55 8.40
N ASN A 765 -14.31 14.43 7.69
CA ASN A 765 -14.50 14.36 6.24
C ASN A 765 -15.91 14.70 5.79
N ALA A 766 -16.92 14.44 6.62
CA ALA A 766 -18.31 14.77 6.32
C ALA A 766 -18.54 16.27 6.06
N ILE A 767 -17.72 17.16 6.64
CA ILE A 767 -17.85 18.61 6.44
C ILE A 767 -16.90 19.18 5.38
N ARG A 768 -16.03 18.36 4.79
CA ARG A 768 -15.05 18.80 3.78
C ARG A 768 -15.69 19.54 2.61
N PRO A 769 -16.83 19.10 2.03
CA PRO A 769 -17.47 19.83 0.92
C PRO A 769 -17.91 21.26 1.32
N ILE A 770 -18.34 21.45 2.57
CA ILE A 770 -18.74 22.76 3.11
C ILE A 770 -17.51 23.66 3.25
N ALA A 771 -16.42 23.12 3.79
CA ALA A 771 -15.15 23.84 3.95
C ALA A 771 -14.51 24.21 2.60
N LEU A 772 -14.47 23.30 1.61
CA LEU A 772 -13.97 23.59 0.26
C LEU A 772 -14.78 24.70 -0.43
N ARG A 773 -16.11 24.67 -0.30
CA ARG A 773 -16.98 25.76 -0.79
C ARG A 773 -16.64 27.09 -0.11
N ALA A 774 -16.48 27.09 1.21
CA ALA A 774 -16.16 28.30 1.96
C ALA A 774 -14.82 28.90 1.52
N VAL A 775 -13.76 28.09 1.47
CA VAL A 775 -12.42 28.52 1.05
C VAL A 775 -12.45 29.08 -0.37
N SER A 776 -13.03 28.34 -1.32
CA SER A 776 -13.09 28.79 -2.72
C SER A 776 -13.95 30.04 -2.92
N ALA A 777 -15.06 30.18 -2.20
CA ALA A 777 -15.91 31.37 -2.27
C ALA A 777 -15.19 32.61 -1.72
N ILE A 778 -14.49 32.48 -0.59
CA ILE A 778 -13.71 33.58 0.02
C ILE A 778 -12.55 33.96 -0.89
N ALA A 779 -11.77 32.99 -1.36
CA ALA A 779 -10.62 33.24 -2.24
C ALA A 779 -11.01 33.96 -3.53
N ARG A 780 -12.18 33.64 -4.10
CA ARG A 780 -12.72 34.33 -5.28
C ARG A 780 -13.20 35.74 -4.98
N ALA A 781 -13.80 35.96 -3.80
CA ALA A 781 -14.40 37.24 -3.44
C ALA A 781 -13.38 38.26 -2.94
N ILE A 782 -12.27 37.81 -2.34
CA ILE A 782 -11.19 38.65 -1.82
C ILE A 782 -9.84 38.07 -2.29
N PRO A 783 -9.46 38.25 -3.56
CA PRO A 783 -8.25 37.66 -4.12
C PRO A 783 -6.99 38.08 -3.36
N GLY A 784 -6.12 37.11 -3.06
CA GLY A 784 -4.87 37.35 -2.32
C GLY A 784 -5.05 37.49 -0.80
N PHE A 785 -6.29 37.48 -0.28
CA PHE A 785 -6.52 37.46 1.16
C PHE A 785 -6.16 36.09 1.75
N PRO A 786 -5.21 36.00 2.70
CA PRO A 786 -4.75 34.73 3.25
C PRO A 786 -5.86 33.90 3.89
N ILE A 787 -5.89 32.60 3.58
CA ILE A 787 -6.85 31.64 4.13
C ILE A 787 -6.11 30.47 4.77
N LEU A 788 -6.43 30.20 6.03
CA LEU A 788 -6.04 28.99 6.75
C LEU A 788 -7.22 28.01 6.65
N ALA A 789 -7.08 26.94 5.87
CA ALA A 789 -8.16 25.99 5.67
C ALA A 789 -8.29 25.00 6.85
N THR A 790 -9.52 24.68 7.24
CA THR A 790 -9.83 23.59 8.18
C THR A 790 -11.19 23.00 7.82
N GLY A 791 -11.28 21.67 7.85
CA GLY A 791 -12.52 20.94 7.62
C GLY A 791 -12.28 19.66 6.81
N GLY A 792 -12.02 18.56 7.51
CA GLY A 792 -11.84 17.25 6.89
C GLY A 792 -10.58 17.09 6.03
N ILE A 793 -9.51 17.84 6.32
CA ILE A 793 -8.18 17.58 5.75
C ILE A 793 -7.61 16.35 6.47
N ASP A 794 -7.28 15.30 5.72
CA ASP A 794 -6.82 14.02 6.26
C ASP A 794 -5.68 13.37 5.45
N SER A 795 -5.20 14.03 4.39
CA SER A 795 -4.12 13.55 3.54
C SER A 795 -3.43 14.70 2.80
N ALA A 796 -2.29 14.42 2.18
CA ALA A 796 -1.65 15.36 1.26
C ALA A 796 -2.53 15.69 0.05
N ASP A 797 -3.24 14.71 -0.50
CA ASP A 797 -4.16 14.89 -1.64
C ASP A 797 -5.27 15.89 -1.29
N THR A 798 -5.91 15.70 -0.14
CA THR A 798 -6.99 16.58 0.30
C THR A 798 -6.46 17.94 0.73
N GLY A 799 -5.28 18.00 1.32
CA GLY A 799 -4.55 19.24 1.56
C GLY A 799 -4.32 20.04 0.27
N LEU A 800 -3.84 19.38 -0.79
CA LEU A 800 -3.62 20.00 -2.09
C LEU A 800 -4.92 20.52 -2.72
N GLN A 801 -6.07 19.85 -2.51
CA GLN A 801 -7.38 20.37 -2.94
C GLN A 801 -7.68 21.73 -2.30
N PHE A 802 -7.39 21.92 -1.02
CA PHE A 802 -7.59 23.20 -0.34
C PHE A 802 -6.60 24.27 -0.81
N LEU A 803 -5.34 23.90 -1.07
CA LEU A 803 -4.36 24.82 -1.67
C LEU A 803 -4.84 25.30 -3.05
N HIS A 804 -5.31 24.39 -3.91
CA HIS A 804 -5.91 24.76 -5.20
C HIS A 804 -7.19 25.61 -5.06
N ALA A 805 -7.97 25.41 -3.99
CA ALA A 805 -9.16 26.21 -3.70
C ALA A 805 -8.84 27.63 -3.21
N GLY A 806 -7.58 27.94 -2.89
CA GLY A 806 -7.10 29.27 -2.51
C GLY A 806 -6.60 29.40 -1.07
N ALA A 807 -6.48 28.30 -0.32
CA ALA A 807 -5.84 28.31 0.99
C ALA A 807 -4.31 28.38 0.87
N SER A 808 -3.67 28.94 1.89
CA SER A 808 -2.20 28.98 2.00
C SER A 808 -1.67 27.91 2.96
N VAL A 809 -2.36 27.68 4.08
CA VAL A 809 -1.99 26.67 5.08
C VAL A 809 -3.21 25.88 5.54
N LEU A 810 -2.96 24.73 6.16
CA LEU A 810 -3.89 23.62 6.33
C LEU A 810 -3.92 23.18 7.79
N GLN A 811 -5.00 23.49 8.50
CA GLN A 811 -5.25 23.09 9.88
C GLN A 811 -5.93 21.71 9.94
N VAL A 812 -5.43 20.83 10.81
CA VAL A 812 -5.88 19.44 10.97
C VAL A 812 -6.33 19.17 12.41
N CYS A 813 -7.44 18.44 12.56
CA CYS A 813 -7.95 17.96 13.86
C CYS A 813 -8.39 16.50 13.79
N SER A 814 -9.48 16.23 13.09
CA SER A 814 -10.16 14.92 13.13
C SER A 814 -9.30 13.77 12.59
N ALA A 815 -8.38 14.04 11.67
CA ALA A 815 -7.45 13.02 11.18
C ALA A 815 -6.47 12.58 12.28
N VAL A 816 -5.98 13.52 13.11
CA VAL A 816 -5.16 13.20 14.28
C VAL A 816 -5.99 12.49 15.35
N GLN A 817 -7.27 12.84 15.53
CA GLN A 817 -8.16 12.11 16.45
C GLN A 817 -8.44 10.67 16.00
N ASN A 818 -8.51 10.44 14.69
CA ASN A 818 -8.64 9.10 14.11
C ASN A 818 -7.33 8.29 14.21
N GLN A 819 -6.20 8.95 14.44
CA GLN A 819 -4.86 8.36 14.37
C GLN A 819 -3.97 8.94 15.47
N ASP A 820 -2.91 9.67 15.10
CA ASP A 820 -1.92 10.25 16.00
C ASP A 820 -1.09 11.31 15.25
N LEU A 821 -0.09 11.89 15.93
CA LEU A 821 0.71 13.00 15.41
C LEU A 821 1.66 12.61 14.26
N THR A 822 1.91 11.31 14.03
CA THR A 822 2.87 10.85 12.99
C THR A 822 2.36 11.02 11.56
N VAL A 823 1.05 11.27 11.37
CA VAL A 823 0.45 11.52 10.05
C VAL A 823 1.08 12.70 9.31
N ILE A 824 1.79 13.59 10.00
CA ILE A 824 2.55 14.67 9.36
C ILE A 824 3.65 14.15 8.43
N GLY A 825 4.30 13.03 8.77
CA GLY A 825 5.31 12.41 7.91
C GLY A 825 4.71 11.99 6.57
N ASP A 826 3.51 11.38 6.62
CA ASP A 826 2.71 11.07 5.43
C ASP A 826 2.34 12.35 4.66
N TYR A 827 1.81 13.37 5.31
CA TYR A 827 1.33 14.58 4.64
C TYR A 827 2.44 15.34 3.92
N CYS A 828 3.59 15.53 4.56
CA CYS A 828 4.73 16.21 3.98
C CYS A 828 5.28 15.43 2.76
N VAL A 829 5.53 14.13 2.92
CA VAL A 829 6.08 13.30 1.83
C VAL A 829 5.07 13.18 0.69
N GLY A 830 3.78 13.08 0.99
CA GLY A 830 2.73 13.02 -0.02
C GLY A 830 2.59 14.31 -0.82
N LEU A 831 2.71 15.47 -0.17
CA LEU A 831 2.65 16.76 -0.86
C LEU A 831 3.87 16.93 -1.77
N LYS A 832 5.07 16.58 -1.27
CA LYS A 832 6.29 16.55 -2.08
C LYS A 832 6.11 15.69 -3.33
N ALA A 833 5.58 14.48 -3.18
CA ALA A 833 5.33 13.58 -4.31
C ALA A 833 4.32 14.17 -5.32
N LEU A 834 3.19 14.71 -4.85
CA LEU A 834 2.19 15.32 -5.72
C LEU A 834 2.75 16.51 -6.52
N LEU A 835 3.62 17.32 -5.91
CA LEU A 835 4.29 18.43 -6.59
C LEU A 835 5.37 17.94 -7.56
N TYR A 836 6.17 16.94 -7.16
CA TYR A 836 7.20 16.36 -8.01
C TYR A 836 6.62 15.72 -9.28
N LEU A 837 5.57 14.91 -9.15
CA LEU A 837 4.96 14.20 -10.27
C LEU A 837 4.33 15.16 -11.31
N LYS A 838 3.91 16.36 -10.90
CA LYS A 838 3.48 17.41 -11.84
C LYS A 838 4.62 17.85 -12.77
N SER A 839 5.88 17.77 -12.34
CA SER A 839 7.04 18.11 -13.17
C SER A 839 7.37 17.04 -14.22
N LEU A 840 7.02 15.78 -13.96
CA LEU A 840 7.31 14.65 -14.86
C LEU A 840 6.35 14.55 -16.05
N ASN A 841 5.29 15.37 -16.10
CA ASN A 841 4.25 15.32 -17.14
C ASN A 841 3.70 13.89 -17.36
N LEU A 842 3.52 13.11 -16.28
CA LEU A 842 2.89 11.79 -16.34
C LEU A 842 1.43 11.95 -16.76
N ASN A 843 1.20 11.97 -18.07
CA ASN A 843 -0.13 12.14 -18.65
C ASN A 843 -1.06 11.04 -18.11
N TYR A 844 -2.30 11.42 -17.78
CA TYR A 844 -3.38 10.54 -17.33
C TYR A 844 -3.24 9.95 -15.91
N TRP A 845 -2.18 10.25 -15.16
CA TRP A 845 -2.15 9.97 -13.72
C TRP A 845 -3.05 10.96 -12.97
N GLU A 846 -3.76 10.48 -11.95
CA GLU A 846 -4.52 11.33 -11.03
C GLU A 846 -3.74 11.43 -9.71
N GLY A 847 -2.93 12.48 -9.57
CA GLY A 847 -2.02 12.61 -8.44
C GLY A 847 -0.97 11.50 -8.44
N GLN A 848 -1.03 10.60 -7.45
CA GLN A 848 -0.17 9.42 -7.38
C GLN A 848 -0.82 8.15 -7.96
N SER A 849 -2.09 8.20 -8.36
CA SER A 849 -2.81 7.05 -8.93
C SER A 849 -2.46 6.87 -10.41
N PRO A 850 -1.87 5.73 -10.82
CA PRO A 850 -1.65 5.44 -12.24
C PRO A 850 -2.98 5.25 -12.97
N PRO A 851 -3.00 5.37 -14.31
CA PRO A 851 -4.20 5.09 -15.10
C PRO A 851 -4.73 3.69 -14.80
N THR A 852 -6.02 3.58 -14.47
CA THR A 852 -6.64 2.30 -14.17
C THR A 852 -6.63 1.39 -15.39
N GLU A 853 -5.79 0.36 -15.34
CA GLU A 853 -5.76 -0.70 -16.34
C GLU A 853 -6.99 -1.62 -16.20
N LYS A 854 -7.42 -2.22 -17.32
CA LYS A 854 -8.50 -3.21 -17.29
C LYS A 854 -8.07 -4.40 -16.46
N HIS A 855 -8.78 -4.66 -15.36
CA HIS A 855 -8.38 -5.69 -14.42
C HIS A 855 -9.57 -6.52 -13.91
N GLN A 856 -9.29 -7.76 -13.50
CA GLN A 856 -10.18 -8.57 -12.68
C GLN A 856 -9.42 -8.99 -11.42
N LYS A 857 -9.99 -8.70 -10.24
CA LYS A 857 -9.33 -8.88 -8.94
C LYS A 857 -7.94 -8.19 -8.84
N GLY A 858 -7.76 -7.08 -9.56
CA GLY A 858 -6.48 -6.35 -9.62
C GLY A 858 -5.42 -6.94 -10.53
N LYS A 859 -5.70 -8.06 -11.20
CA LYS A 859 -4.82 -8.65 -12.20
C LYS A 859 -5.21 -8.15 -13.59
N PRO A 860 -4.26 -7.77 -14.45
CA PRO A 860 -4.54 -7.30 -15.81
C PRO A 860 -5.36 -8.33 -16.60
N VAL A 861 -6.35 -7.86 -17.35
CA VAL A 861 -7.15 -8.72 -18.24
C VAL A 861 -6.33 -9.03 -19.50
N PRO A 862 -6.13 -10.31 -19.88
CA PRO A 862 -5.44 -10.66 -21.12
C PRO A 862 -6.12 -10.07 -22.36
N LYS A 863 -5.35 -9.43 -23.23
CA LYS A 863 -5.85 -8.84 -24.49
C LYS A 863 -5.99 -9.91 -25.57
N LEU A 864 -7.00 -10.76 -25.45
CA LEU A 864 -7.29 -11.83 -26.42
C LEU A 864 -8.42 -11.40 -27.36
N GLU A 865 -8.17 -11.43 -28.67
CA GLU A 865 -9.21 -11.24 -29.70
C GLU A 865 -10.40 -12.19 -29.48
N ASP A 866 -10.12 -13.38 -28.95
CA ASP A 866 -11.14 -14.37 -28.66
C ASP A 866 -12.06 -14.01 -27.49
N LEU A 867 -11.71 -13.03 -26.67
CA LEU A 867 -12.45 -12.61 -25.48
C LEU A 867 -12.96 -11.17 -25.56
N ILE A 868 -12.17 -10.24 -26.10
CA ILE A 868 -12.48 -8.82 -26.13
C ILE A 868 -13.76 -8.56 -26.93
N GLY A 869 -14.72 -7.86 -26.31
CA GLY A 869 -15.96 -7.43 -26.97
C GLY A 869 -16.96 -8.55 -27.24
N LYS A 870 -16.72 -9.77 -26.71
CA LYS A 870 -17.61 -10.93 -26.89
C LYS A 870 -18.59 -11.16 -25.73
N ASN A 871 -18.73 -10.22 -24.80
CA ASN A 871 -19.64 -10.32 -23.65
C ASN A 871 -19.45 -11.61 -22.82
N ILE A 872 -18.21 -12.01 -22.50
CA ILE A 872 -17.92 -13.26 -21.79
C ILE A 872 -17.58 -12.96 -20.32
N PRO A 873 -18.54 -13.08 -19.37
CA PRO A 873 -18.29 -12.76 -17.97
C PRO A 873 -17.44 -13.81 -17.25
N SER A 874 -16.93 -13.45 -16.07
CA SER A 874 -16.07 -14.31 -15.25
C SER A 874 -16.87 -15.22 -14.30
N PHE A 875 -17.84 -15.98 -14.81
CA PHE A 875 -18.57 -17.03 -14.07
C PHE A 875 -19.09 -18.16 -14.97
N GLY A 876 -19.40 -19.30 -14.38
CA GLY A 876 -20.12 -20.41 -14.99
C GLY A 876 -19.49 -20.94 -16.30
N PRO A 877 -20.30 -21.24 -17.33
CA PRO A 877 -19.80 -21.74 -18.61
C PRO A 877 -18.91 -20.70 -19.33
N TYR A 878 -19.14 -19.41 -19.10
CA TYR A 878 -18.35 -18.32 -19.67
C TYR A 878 -16.92 -18.32 -19.12
N LEU A 879 -16.75 -18.52 -17.81
CA LEU A 879 -15.43 -18.62 -17.20
C LEU A 879 -14.64 -19.83 -17.75
N LYS A 880 -15.32 -20.95 -18.03
CA LYS A 880 -14.69 -22.12 -18.68
C LYS A 880 -14.16 -21.75 -20.06
N LYS A 881 -14.97 -21.08 -20.89
CA LYS A 881 -14.54 -20.56 -22.21
C LYS A 881 -13.35 -19.60 -22.10
N ARG A 882 -13.33 -18.70 -21.11
CA ARG A 882 -12.19 -17.80 -20.87
C ARG A 882 -10.91 -18.57 -20.56
N LYS A 883 -11.00 -19.60 -19.70
CA LYS A 883 -9.86 -20.46 -19.34
C LYS A 883 -9.35 -21.27 -20.54
N GLU A 884 -10.26 -21.81 -21.37
CA GLU A 884 -9.91 -22.55 -22.58
C GLU A 884 -9.21 -21.64 -23.61
N ALA A 885 -9.78 -20.47 -23.91
CA ALA A 885 -9.18 -19.50 -24.83
C ALA A 885 -7.79 -19.03 -24.37
N LEU A 886 -7.63 -18.78 -23.07
CA LEU A 886 -6.33 -18.41 -22.50
C LEU A 886 -5.32 -19.54 -22.63
N ALA A 887 -5.70 -20.78 -22.32
CA ALA A 887 -4.81 -21.94 -22.47
C ALA A 887 -4.38 -22.15 -23.92
N ASP A 888 -5.30 -22.03 -24.87
CA ASP A 888 -4.99 -22.15 -26.30
C ASP A 888 -4.07 -21.02 -26.78
N TYR A 889 -4.27 -19.79 -26.29
CA TYR A 889 -3.37 -18.67 -26.57
C TYR A 889 -1.95 -18.89 -26.01
N LYS A 890 -1.82 -19.32 -24.75
CA LYS A 890 -0.51 -19.60 -24.15
C LYS A 890 0.23 -20.73 -24.87
N LYS A 891 -0.50 -21.74 -25.34
CA LYS A 891 0.05 -22.79 -26.19
C LYS A 891 0.53 -22.25 -27.55
N LYS A 892 -0.28 -21.42 -28.24
CA LYS A 892 0.13 -20.77 -29.49
C LYS A 892 1.38 -19.91 -29.31
N LEU A 893 1.51 -19.19 -28.20
CA LEU A 893 2.72 -18.41 -27.89
C LEU A 893 3.96 -19.30 -27.75
N LYS A 894 3.83 -20.49 -27.15
CA LYS A 894 4.91 -21.47 -27.06
C LYS A 894 5.32 -21.98 -28.45
N ASP A 895 4.34 -22.35 -29.28
CA ASP A 895 4.57 -22.97 -30.58
C ASP A 895 5.12 -21.98 -31.63
N ALA A 896 4.86 -20.67 -31.46
CA ALA A 896 5.25 -19.66 -32.43
C ALA A 896 6.70 -19.21 -32.33
N ASP A 897 7.45 -19.58 -31.28
CA ASP A 897 8.80 -19.05 -30.94
C ASP A 897 8.89 -17.51 -30.99
N LYS A 898 7.73 -16.84 -30.98
CA LYS A 898 7.58 -15.41 -31.10
C LYS A 898 7.55 -14.85 -29.70
N ALA A 899 8.63 -14.14 -29.35
CA ALA A 899 8.58 -13.15 -28.29
C ALA A 899 7.40 -12.21 -28.56
N ASP A 900 6.51 -12.13 -27.58
CA ASP A 900 5.27 -11.37 -27.60
C ASP A 900 5.38 -10.06 -28.39
N MET A 901 4.42 -9.83 -29.28
CA MET A 901 4.32 -8.59 -30.05
C MET A 901 4.32 -7.41 -29.08
N LYS A 902 5.22 -6.45 -29.29
CA LYS A 902 5.19 -5.15 -28.60
C LYS A 902 3.76 -4.61 -28.64
N GLU A 903 3.20 -4.31 -27.49
CA GLU A 903 2.06 -3.41 -27.43
C GLU A 903 2.49 -2.08 -28.08
N PRO A 904 1.72 -1.56 -29.05
CA PRO A 904 1.91 -0.19 -29.49
C PRO A 904 1.74 0.72 -28.28
N ALA A 905 2.69 1.63 -28.09
CA ALA A 905 2.51 2.76 -27.19
C ALA A 905 1.16 3.43 -27.47
N SER A 906 0.43 3.72 -26.39
CA SER A 906 -0.90 4.31 -26.45
C SER A 906 -0.90 5.55 -27.34
N ILE A 907 -1.89 5.59 -28.24
CA ILE A 907 -2.14 6.68 -29.16
C ILE A 907 -2.37 7.96 -28.35
N ARG A 908 -1.51 8.95 -28.59
CA ARG A 908 -1.61 10.33 -28.10
C ARG A 908 -2.94 10.93 -28.55
N CYS A 909 -3.73 11.43 -27.61
CA CYS A 909 -4.83 12.35 -27.91
C CYS A 909 -4.39 13.77 -27.53
N SER A 910 -4.43 14.67 -28.51
CA SER A 910 -3.99 16.06 -28.43
C SER A 910 -4.88 16.92 -27.53
N MET A 911 -4.24 17.83 -26.81
CA MET A 911 -4.85 18.83 -25.92
C MET A 911 -5.93 19.67 -26.61
N VAL A 912 -6.96 20.04 -25.85
CA VAL A 912 -7.84 21.16 -26.19
C VAL A 912 -7.53 22.32 -25.25
N LYS A 913 -6.99 23.42 -25.82
CA LYS A 913 -6.99 24.75 -25.21
C LYS A 913 -8.14 25.51 -25.85
N GLN A 914 -9.22 25.80 -25.11
CA GLN A 914 -10.14 26.96 -25.25
C GLN A 914 -11.46 26.74 -24.47
N PRO A 915 -12.22 27.81 -24.14
CA PRO A 915 -13.26 27.78 -23.11
C PRO A 915 -14.44 26.87 -23.49
N ILE A 916 -14.94 26.12 -22.50
CA ILE A 916 -15.85 24.98 -22.67
C ILE A 916 -17.30 25.45 -22.94
N PRO A 917 -17.87 25.19 -24.13
CA PRO A 917 -19.32 25.24 -24.34
C PRO A 917 -20.00 24.03 -23.68
N ALA A 918 -21.32 24.03 -23.53
CA ALA A 918 -22.08 22.97 -22.85
C ALA A 918 -22.02 21.61 -23.60
N VAL A 919 -20.95 20.84 -23.41
CA VAL A 919 -20.81 19.47 -23.96
C VAL A 919 -21.62 18.49 -23.14
N LYS A 920 -22.53 17.77 -23.78
CA LYS A 920 -23.27 16.66 -23.15
C LYS A 920 -22.43 15.38 -23.19
N VAL A 921 -22.48 14.61 -22.11
CA VAL A 921 -21.76 13.34 -21.95
C VAL A 921 -22.73 12.17 -21.83
N GLU A 922 -22.26 10.96 -22.06
CA GLU A 922 -22.97 9.71 -21.79
C GLU A 922 -22.06 8.70 -21.09
N ALA A 923 -22.65 7.75 -20.38
CA ALA A 923 -21.90 6.73 -19.66
C ALA A 923 -21.44 5.62 -20.62
N LEU A 924 -20.20 5.16 -20.46
CA LEU A 924 -19.64 4.01 -21.16
C LEU A 924 -19.13 3.00 -20.12
N ILE A 925 -19.56 1.75 -20.22
CA ILE A 925 -19.16 0.67 -19.31
C ILE A 925 -18.11 -0.20 -19.99
N ASP A 926 -17.03 -0.49 -19.27
CA ASP A 926 -16.04 -1.50 -19.67
C ASP A 926 -16.47 -2.88 -19.17
N GLU A 927 -16.93 -3.71 -20.09
CA GLU A 927 -17.46 -5.06 -19.81
C GLU A 927 -16.41 -5.96 -19.15
N GLU A 928 -15.12 -5.78 -19.46
CA GLU A 928 -14.03 -6.61 -18.92
C GLU A 928 -13.71 -6.28 -17.46
N MET A 929 -14.04 -5.07 -17.00
CA MET A 929 -13.89 -4.64 -15.60
C MET A 929 -15.15 -4.89 -14.78
N CYS A 930 -16.28 -5.14 -15.45
CA CYS A 930 -17.56 -5.35 -14.79
C CYS A 930 -17.54 -6.59 -13.90
N ILE A 931 -18.18 -6.49 -12.73
CA ILE A 931 -18.40 -7.62 -11.81
C ILE A 931 -19.87 -8.05 -11.74
N ASN A 932 -20.69 -7.60 -12.71
CA ASN A 932 -22.04 -8.09 -12.95
C ASN A 932 -23.05 -7.82 -11.80
N CYS A 933 -22.82 -6.78 -11.00
CA CYS A 933 -23.65 -6.51 -9.82
C CYS A 933 -25.00 -5.85 -10.11
N GLY A 934 -25.21 -5.32 -11.32
CA GLY A 934 -26.45 -4.63 -11.70
C GLY A 934 -26.72 -3.30 -10.98
N LYS A 935 -25.80 -2.76 -10.16
CA LYS A 935 -26.04 -1.50 -9.42
C LYS A 935 -26.27 -0.31 -10.34
N CYS A 936 -25.51 -0.19 -11.43
CA CYS A 936 -25.72 0.84 -12.44
C CYS A 936 -27.13 0.77 -13.04
N TYR A 937 -27.60 -0.44 -13.36
CA TYR A 937 -28.94 -0.72 -13.84
C TYR A 937 -30.01 -0.31 -12.83
N MET A 938 -29.94 -0.80 -11.59
CA MET A 938 -30.91 -0.44 -10.52
C MET A 938 -30.99 1.07 -10.30
N THR A 939 -29.85 1.75 -10.18
CA THR A 939 -29.81 3.20 -9.95
C THR A 939 -30.34 3.98 -11.16
N CYS A 940 -30.08 3.53 -12.39
CA CYS A 940 -30.65 4.20 -13.57
C CYS A 940 -32.17 3.99 -13.67
N ASN A 941 -32.69 2.89 -13.15
CA ASN A 941 -34.11 2.57 -13.20
C ASN A 941 -34.90 3.36 -12.16
N ASP A 942 -34.49 3.27 -10.89
CA ASP A 942 -35.29 3.80 -9.77
C ASP A 942 -34.84 5.21 -9.36
N SER A 943 -33.82 5.76 -10.02
CA SER A 943 -33.29 7.11 -9.73
C SER A 943 -32.79 7.83 -10.99
N GLY A 944 -33.17 7.35 -12.18
CA GLY A 944 -32.66 7.85 -13.44
C GLY A 944 -33.67 7.80 -14.59
N TYR A 945 -33.24 7.23 -15.71
CA TYR A 945 -33.91 7.36 -17.02
C TYR A 945 -34.15 6.00 -17.72
N GLN A 946 -34.03 4.89 -16.99
CA GLN A 946 -34.23 3.53 -17.50
C GLN A 946 -33.38 3.28 -18.77
N ALA A 947 -32.15 3.80 -18.77
CA ALA A 947 -31.28 3.89 -19.94
C ALA A 947 -30.17 2.84 -19.96
N ILE A 948 -30.30 1.78 -19.16
CA ILE A 948 -29.35 0.68 -19.10
C ILE A 948 -30.12 -0.61 -19.28
N LYS A 949 -29.73 -1.42 -20.26
CA LYS A 949 -30.22 -2.80 -20.40
C LYS A 949 -29.32 -3.71 -19.57
N PHE A 950 -29.89 -4.64 -18.82
CA PHE A 950 -29.15 -5.65 -18.07
C PHE A 950 -29.46 -7.03 -18.63
N ASP A 951 -28.44 -7.70 -19.15
CA ASP A 951 -28.63 -8.98 -19.83
C ASP A 951 -28.94 -10.11 -18.81
N PRO A 952 -30.02 -10.89 -18.99
CA PRO A 952 -30.46 -11.90 -18.03
C PRO A 952 -29.53 -13.12 -17.92
N GLU A 953 -28.66 -13.33 -18.90
CA GLU A 953 -27.80 -14.52 -18.99
C GLU A 953 -26.38 -14.19 -18.53
N THR A 954 -25.79 -13.14 -19.09
CA THR A 954 -24.42 -12.70 -18.82
C THR A 954 -24.33 -11.74 -17.65
N HIS A 955 -25.44 -11.11 -17.25
CA HIS A 955 -25.47 -10.02 -16.27
C HIS A 955 -24.48 -8.88 -16.64
N ILE A 956 -24.31 -8.62 -17.94
CA ILE A 956 -23.53 -7.48 -18.43
C ILE A 956 -24.49 -6.30 -18.70
N PRO A 957 -24.23 -5.12 -18.11
CA PRO A 957 -25.02 -3.92 -18.37
C PRO A 957 -24.58 -3.22 -19.66
N LYS A 958 -25.54 -2.75 -20.45
CA LYS A 958 -25.31 -1.94 -21.67
C LYS A 958 -26.05 -0.61 -21.57
N VAL A 959 -25.32 0.49 -21.72
CA VAL A 959 -25.90 1.84 -21.76
C VAL A 959 -26.57 2.07 -23.12
N MET A 960 -27.78 2.61 -23.10
CA MET A 960 -28.59 2.90 -24.28
C MET A 960 -28.51 4.40 -24.63
N ASP A 961 -28.86 4.77 -25.87
CA ASP A 961 -28.84 6.16 -26.35
C ASP A 961 -29.75 7.11 -25.56
N SER A 962 -30.73 6.56 -24.83
CA SER A 962 -31.58 7.29 -23.89
C SER A 962 -30.84 7.83 -22.66
N CYS A 963 -29.55 7.54 -22.52
CA CYS A 963 -28.68 8.08 -21.47
C CYS A 963 -28.64 9.62 -21.52
N THR A 964 -28.71 10.24 -20.35
CA THR A 964 -28.68 11.70 -20.20
C THR A 964 -27.36 12.25 -19.67
N GLY A 965 -26.42 11.38 -19.32
CA GLY A 965 -25.15 11.78 -18.72
C GLY A 965 -25.23 12.17 -17.24
N CYS A 966 -26.26 11.75 -16.50
CA CYS A 966 -26.45 12.16 -15.09
C CYS A 966 -25.36 11.66 -14.13
N THR A 967 -24.51 10.70 -14.56
CA THR A 967 -23.33 10.20 -13.80
C THR A 967 -23.66 9.35 -12.55
N LEU A 968 -24.93 9.12 -12.22
CA LEU A 968 -25.31 8.30 -11.07
C LEU A 968 -24.81 6.85 -11.17
N CYS A 969 -24.85 6.23 -12.35
CA CYS A 969 -24.38 4.86 -12.56
C CYS A 969 -22.88 4.71 -12.26
N LEU A 970 -22.06 5.68 -12.68
CA LEU A 970 -20.63 5.76 -12.37
C LEU A 970 -20.42 5.90 -10.86
N SER A 971 -21.18 6.80 -10.24
CA SER A 971 -21.05 7.14 -8.81
C SER A 971 -21.33 5.97 -7.86
N VAL A 972 -22.15 5.00 -8.28
CA VAL A 972 -22.49 3.80 -7.48
C VAL A 972 -21.71 2.55 -7.90
N CYS A 973 -20.90 2.65 -8.95
CA CYS A 973 -20.14 1.51 -9.46
C CYS A 973 -19.10 1.08 -8.42
N PRO A 974 -19.04 -0.20 -8.03
CA PRO A 974 -18.07 -0.65 -7.04
C PRO A 974 -16.64 -0.78 -7.60
N ILE A 975 -16.44 -0.66 -8.93
CA ILE A 975 -15.15 -0.80 -9.59
C ILE A 975 -14.74 0.56 -10.15
N ILE A 976 -13.61 1.09 -9.66
CA ILE A 976 -13.02 2.35 -10.11
C ILE A 976 -12.81 2.29 -11.63
N ASP A 977 -13.22 3.34 -12.33
CA ASP A 977 -13.10 3.52 -13.79
C ASP A 977 -13.74 2.45 -14.69
N CYS A 978 -14.50 1.50 -14.13
CA CYS A 978 -15.30 0.57 -14.94
C CYS A 978 -16.37 1.31 -15.75
N ILE A 979 -16.87 2.45 -15.25
CA ILE A 979 -17.76 3.34 -15.99
C ILE A 979 -17.05 4.68 -16.19
N LYS A 980 -17.04 5.18 -17.43
CA LYS A 980 -16.48 6.49 -17.78
C LYS A 980 -17.55 7.37 -18.42
N MET A 981 -17.42 8.69 -18.26
CA MET A 981 -18.25 9.65 -18.98
C MET A 981 -17.54 10.07 -20.26
N VAL A 982 -18.16 9.81 -21.41
CA VAL A 982 -17.60 10.13 -22.74
C VAL A 982 -18.46 11.19 -23.42
N THR A 983 -17.87 11.94 -24.35
CA THR A 983 -18.63 12.93 -25.13
C THR A 983 -19.72 12.22 -25.93
N ARG A 984 -20.95 12.70 -25.80
CA ARG A 984 -22.10 12.15 -26.53
C ARG A 984 -21.91 12.39 -28.02
N LYS A 985 -22.09 11.34 -28.83
CA LYS A 985 -21.96 11.42 -30.30
C LYS A 985 -23.25 11.85 -31.00
N THR A 986 -24.40 11.65 -30.35
CA THR A 986 -25.72 12.00 -30.87
C THR A 986 -26.22 13.33 -30.29
N PRO A 987 -27.06 14.10 -31.02
CA PRO A 987 -27.72 15.27 -30.44
C PRO A 987 -28.46 14.91 -29.15
N TYR A 988 -28.40 15.81 -28.17
CA TYR A 988 -29.13 15.64 -26.92
C TYR A 988 -30.45 16.38 -26.98
N GLU A 989 -31.55 15.64 -26.90
CA GLU A 989 -32.89 16.20 -26.77
C GLU A 989 -33.39 15.95 -25.34
N PRO A 990 -33.60 17.02 -24.53
CA PRO A 990 -34.16 16.85 -23.20
C PRO A 990 -35.56 16.24 -23.26
N LYS A 991 -35.79 15.13 -22.55
CA LYS A 991 -37.11 14.52 -22.45
C LYS A 991 -38.05 15.43 -21.65
N ARG A 992 -39.02 16.07 -22.33
CA ARG A 992 -39.97 17.02 -21.72
C ARG A 992 -41.25 16.37 -21.19
N GLY A 993 -41.47 15.09 -21.45
CA GLY A 993 -42.69 14.35 -21.08
C GLY A 993 -43.89 14.70 -21.98
N LEU A 994 -44.14 16.00 -22.22
CA LEU A 994 -45.14 16.52 -23.13
C LEU A 994 -44.50 17.46 -24.17
N PRO A 995 -45.13 17.65 -25.35
CA PRO A 995 -44.70 18.68 -26.30
C PRO A 995 -44.69 20.06 -25.65
N VAL A 996 -43.63 20.83 -25.90
CA VAL A 996 -43.56 22.24 -25.48
C VAL A 996 -44.25 23.05 -26.57
N SER A 997 -45.51 23.44 -26.35
CA SER A 997 -46.16 24.44 -27.22
C SER A 997 -45.36 25.75 -27.14
N PRO A 998 -45.12 26.45 -28.26
CA PRO A 998 -44.52 27.78 -28.19
C PRO A 998 -45.42 28.65 -27.32
N VAL A 999 -44.86 29.21 -26.25
CA VAL A 999 -45.52 30.28 -25.49
C VAL A 999 -45.56 31.46 -26.46
N CYS A 1000 -46.76 31.88 -26.88
CA CYS A 1000 -46.97 33.14 -27.58
C CYS A 1000 -46.47 34.32 -26.74
#